data_AF-A0ABD2IYP4-F1
#
_entry.id   AF-A0ABD2IYP4-F1
#
_cell.length_a   1.000
_cell.length_b   1.000
_cell.length_c   1.000
_cell.angle_alpha   90.00
_cell.angle_beta   90.00
_cell.angle_gamma   90.00
#
_symmetry.space_group_name_H-M   'P 1'
#
loop_
_entity.id
_entity.type
_entity.pdbx_description
1 polymer ?
#
loop_
_entity_poly.entity_id
_entity_poly.type
_entity_poly.pdbx_seq_one_letter_code
_entity_poly.pdbx_strand_id
1 'polypeptide(L)'
;MDLPNKFSSDQFCTLATLTERQICSECGRKRMFFCYDCKVYVGRVGSMAPRVELPLFVDIVKHRHELNSKSTAIHALLISPGQTRIFDKFEEVPNYALECFATENVAVLFPSKNSQSIAQFVRENGPLRRIVVLDSTWNTVGQLRNMANIAKLPMVHLRQYTTDYWRPQNGLSADHLATIEAIYYACVESQEAEREWRRTEERRRMREVEEKEKGEDGGSEEKAEEEQHRLDNLLFWCMRPDPTQLRRYQLSTAAANGVPAGVFVGGANRTRRQWRFLLLLSVLFSVTFTFGFWTFQSDGSIFSPPYHKLEQFVLVEENVSTSAWNTTAQSSTTEGPKELNGNDEGISEKMAKTNRSYENFPVNGTLSNQIQLLSVTYAENATEIAPNVSLFFAVPPRHSVADLPACADHPPGLIGPIPVWMDGPGFETLNKLYPRVRQGGHNWPDACVARHRVAIIIPYRDREAHLRIFLHNLHFLLSKQQMDYTIFVVEQATNQTFNRAKLMNVGFVEASRLYDWQCFVFHDVDLLPEDDRNLYSCPEHPRHMSVAVDKFDYTLPYAQIFGGATAMTRKQFERVNGYSNDYWGWGGEDDDISYRLAYAGFKISRYPAKIARYKMVKHEHDGMNPSNDCRWELLDKTKKRWRQDGLSNLNYTLLSTTFHRMYTNFVVDLLEDDSRKTLANERISRKLLKGC
;
A
#
# COMPACT_ATOMS: atom_id res chain seq x y z
N MET A 1 26.95 12.55 -22.40
CA MET A 1 27.44 12.77 -21.02
C MET A 1 26.24 13.31 -20.32
N ASP A 2 25.52 12.47 -19.58
CA ASP A 2 24.22 12.86 -19.05
C ASP A 2 24.13 12.31 -17.63
N LEU A 3 24.04 13.22 -16.67
CA LEU A 3 23.93 12.88 -15.25
C LEU A 3 22.45 12.53 -14.98
N PRO A 4 22.14 11.34 -14.42
CA PRO A 4 20.77 11.04 -14.01
C PRO A 4 20.36 11.98 -12.88
N ASN A 5 19.10 12.44 -12.91
CA ASN A 5 18.53 13.48 -12.04
C ASN A 5 18.41 13.08 -10.55
N LYS A 6 19.53 12.83 -9.87
CA LYS A 6 19.61 12.87 -8.41
C LYS A 6 19.19 14.27 -7.93
N PHE A 7 18.38 14.32 -6.87
CA PHE A 7 17.89 15.56 -6.23
C PHE A 7 16.90 16.43 -7.05
N SER A 8 16.28 15.92 -8.11
CA SER A 8 15.07 16.56 -8.65
C SER A 8 13.87 16.28 -7.74
N SER A 9 13.49 17.26 -6.91
CA SER A 9 12.23 17.27 -6.16
C SER A 9 11.60 18.66 -6.22
N ASP A 10 10.35 18.74 -6.67
CA ASP A 10 9.61 19.99 -6.87
C ASP A 10 9.45 20.83 -5.59
N GLN A 11 9.64 20.21 -4.42
CA GLN A 11 9.63 20.90 -3.12
C GLN A 11 10.81 21.89 -2.98
N PHE A 12 11.94 21.66 -3.67
CA PHE A 12 13.08 22.58 -3.64
C PHE A 12 12.81 23.89 -4.39
N CYS A 13 11.86 23.94 -5.34
CA CYS A 13 11.46 25.18 -6.00
C CYS A 13 11.03 26.24 -5.00
N THR A 14 10.38 25.87 -3.89
CA THR A 14 9.98 26.82 -2.84
C THR A 14 11.18 27.40 -2.10
N LEU A 15 12.22 26.62 -1.82
CA LEU A 15 13.47 27.12 -1.23
C LEU A 15 14.26 28.00 -2.21
N ALA A 16 14.19 27.72 -3.52
CA ALA A 16 14.79 28.55 -4.56
C ALA A 16 14.13 29.94 -4.70
N THR A 17 12.90 30.13 -4.21
CA THR A 17 12.28 31.48 -4.13
C THR A 17 12.89 32.37 -3.04
N LEU A 18 13.66 31.81 -2.10
CA LEU A 18 14.28 32.56 -1.01
C LEU A 18 15.61 33.18 -1.46
N THR A 19 15.55 34.40 -1.97
CA THR A 19 16.71 35.18 -2.43
C THR A 19 17.40 35.99 -1.31
N GLU A 20 16.70 36.26 -0.21
CA GLU A 20 17.17 37.18 0.84
C GLU A 20 17.63 36.50 2.14
N ARG A 21 18.72 37.02 2.74
CA ARG A 21 19.26 36.53 4.01
C ARG A 21 18.42 36.96 5.21
N GLN A 22 17.78 35.99 5.87
CA GLN A 22 16.97 36.18 7.06
C GLN A 22 17.83 36.29 8.34
N ILE A 23 17.27 36.86 9.40
CA ILE A 23 17.94 36.99 10.70
C ILE A 23 17.73 35.70 11.51
N CYS A 24 18.79 35.20 12.14
CA CYS A 24 18.69 34.10 13.10
C CYS A 24 18.04 34.58 14.41
N SER A 25 16.98 33.87 14.84
CA SER A 25 16.20 34.16 16.05
C SER A 25 17.01 34.13 17.35
N GLU A 26 18.07 33.32 17.40
CA GLU A 26 18.87 33.11 18.63
C GLU A 26 20.08 34.05 18.76
N CYS A 27 20.74 34.37 17.65
CA CYS A 27 22.01 35.12 17.67
C CYS A 27 22.02 36.42 16.85
N GLY A 28 20.90 36.81 16.24
CA GLY A 28 20.77 38.04 15.44
C GLY A 28 21.56 38.07 14.12
N ARG A 29 22.42 37.07 13.85
CA ARG A 29 23.26 37.02 12.65
C ARG A 29 22.41 36.75 11.40
N LYS A 30 22.67 37.49 10.31
CA LYS A 30 22.03 37.23 9.00
C LYS A 30 22.58 35.94 8.37
N ARG A 31 21.69 35.08 7.88
CA ARG A 31 21.94 33.74 7.33
C ARG A 31 21.00 33.48 6.16
N MET A 32 21.25 32.46 5.33
CA MET A 32 20.37 32.15 4.20
C MET A 32 19.30 31.13 4.60
N PHE A 33 19.67 29.85 4.71
CA PHE A 33 18.72 28.77 5.02
C PHE A 33 18.74 28.36 6.49
N PHE A 34 19.93 28.33 7.11
CA PHE A 34 20.12 27.98 8.51
C PHE A 34 21.28 28.76 9.12
N CYS A 35 21.28 28.86 10.45
CA CYS A 35 22.40 29.37 11.22
C CYS A 35 23.31 28.22 11.63
N TYR A 36 24.48 28.13 11.00
CA TYR A 36 25.51 27.14 11.35
C TYR A 36 26.11 27.32 12.76
N ASP A 37 25.96 28.49 13.39
CA ASP A 37 26.42 28.72 14.77
C ASP A 37 25.41 28.15 15.78
N CYS A 38 24.12 28.41 15.56
CA CYS A 38 23.01 28.00 16.42
C CYS A 38 22.45 26.61 16.10
N LYS A 39 22.80 26.04 14.94
CA LYS A 39 22.32 24.74 14.44
C LYS A 39 20.79 24.70 14.20
N VAL A 40 20.18 25.84 13.91
CA VAL A 40 18.73 25.99 13.62
C VAL A 40 18.49 26.61 12.24
N TYR A 41 17.36 26.27 11.60
CA TYR A 41 16.86 26.98 10.42
C TYR A 41 16.55 28.45 10.73
N VAL A 42 16.57 29.33 9.72
CA VAL A 42 16.20 30.75 9.90
C VAL A 42 14.85 31.07 9.24
N GLY A 43 14.14 32.01 9.86
CA GLY A 43 12.80 32.46 9.43
C GLY A 43 11.85 31.30 9.12
N ARG A 44 11.34 31.24 7.89
CA ARG A 44 10.33 30.22 7.50
C ARG A 44 10.93 28.89 7.06
N VAL A 45 12.25 28.79 6.88
CA VAL A 45 12.91 27.61 6.28
C VAL A 45 12.64 26.33 7.08
N GLY A 46 12.55 26.42 8.42
CA GLY A 46 12.24 25.27 9.28
C GLY A 46 10.83 24.70 9.14
N SER A 47 9.92 25.40 8.44
CA SER A 47 8.60 24.88 8.05
C SER A 47 8.57 24.30 6.62
N MET A 48 9.62 24.54 5.85
CA MET A 48 9.76 24.15 4.44
C MET A 48 10.73 22.96 4.26
N ALA A 49 11.72 22.84 5.15
CA ALA A 49 12.70 21.77 5.12
C ALA A 49 12.09 20.43 5.59
N PRO A 50 12.46 19.30 4.97
CA PRO A 50 11.97 17.99 5.39
C PRO A 50 12.57 17.58 6.73
N ARG A 51 11.76 16.88 7.54
CA ARG A 51 12.28 16.04 8.63
C ARG A 51 12.49 14.63 8.09
N VAL A 52 13.59 14.01 8.51
CA VAL A 52 14.04 12.69 8.04
C VAL A 52 14.32 11.82 9.27
N GLU A 53 13.76 10.61 9.27
CA GLU A 53 14.14 9.58 10.24
C GLU A 53 15.32 8.76 9.69
N LEU A 54 16.31 8.52 10.54
CA LEU A 54 17.52 7.77 10.21
C LEU A 54 17.40 6.33 10.72
N PRO A 55 18.01 5.34 10.06
CA PRO A 55 17.98 3.94 10.49
C PRO A 55 18.80 3.67 11.76
N LEU A 56 19.61 4.64 12.18
CA LEU A 56 20.56 4.58 13.29
C LEU A 56 20.76 5.99 13.85
N PHE A 57 21.20 6.09 15.10
CA PHE A 57 21.59 7.36 15.70
C PHE A 57 22.97 7.81 15.16
N VAL A 58 23.11 9.11 14.90
CA VAL A 58 24.33 9.69 14.32
C VAL A 58 24.96 10.67 15.30
N ASP A 59 26.14 10.34 15.81
CA ASP A 59 26.88 11.16 16.76
C ASP A 59 28.10 11.81 16.11
N ILE A 60 27.97 13.08 15.76
CA ILE A 60 29.00 13.84 15.06
C ILE A 60 29.95 14.45 16.10
N VAL A 61 31.19 13.98 16.14
CA VAL A 61 32.28 14.60 16.91
C VAL A 61 33.02 15.56 15.98
N LYS A 62 32.91 16.86 16.22
CA LYS A 62 33.50 17.89 15.36
C LYS A 62 34.81 18.41 15.95
N HIS A 63 35.80 18.69 15.09
CA HIS A 63 37.07 19.25 15.55
C HIS A 63 36.97 20.74 15.87
N ARG A 64 37.66 21.18 16.92
CA ARG A 64 37.65 22.58 17.41
C ARG A 64 38.12 23.61 16.39
N HIS A 65 38.89 23.19 15.37
CA HIS A 65 39.37 24.06 14.30
C HIS A 65 38.54 23.93 13.00
N GLU A 66 37.54 23.04 12.98
CA GLU A 66 36.62 22.93 11.84
C GLU A 66 35.58 24.04 11.89
N LEU A 67 35.40 24.75 10.78
CA LEU A 67 34.55 25.94 10.74
C LEU A 67 33.09 25.53 10.57
N ASN A 68 32.22 26.02 11.45
CA ASN A 68 30.78 25.74 11.38
C ASN A 68 30.19 26.10 10.00
N SER A 69 30.69 27.16 9.34
CA SER A 69 30.28 27.56 7.98
C SER A 69 30.85 26.70 6.85
N LYS A 70 31.61 25.65 7.15
CA LYS A 70 32.18 24.67 6.21
C LYS A 70 31.72 23.23 6.51
N SER A 71 31.43 22.91 7.77
CA SER A 71 30.84 21.63 8.18
C SER A 71 29.58 21.33 7.38
N THR A 72 29.58 20.18 6.70
CA THR A 72 28.36 19.66 6.05
C THR A 72 27.53 18.82 7.02
N ALA A 73 28.11 18.34 8.12
CA ALA A 73 27.46 17.46 9.08
C ALA A 73 26.25 18.10 9.79
N ILE A 74 26.23 19.43 9.91
CA ILE A 74 25.11 20.20 10.49
C ILE A 74 23.78 19.91 9.76
N HIS A 75 23.79 19.56 8.46
CA HIS A 75 22.57 19.22 7.73
C HIS A 75 21.87 17.98 8.30
N ALA A 76 22.61 16.98 8.80
CA ALA A 76 22.02 15.79 9.42
C ALA A 76 21.25 16.14 10.70
N LEU A 77 21.82 17.04 11.53
CA LEU A 77 21.14 17.54 12.73
C LEU A 77 19.89 18.36 12.39
N LEU A 78 19.95 19.18 11.34
CA LEU A 78 18.83 20.02 10.91
C LEU A 78 17.65 19.21 10.36
N ILE A 79 17.89 18.12 9.62
CA ILE A 79 16.83 17.24 9.09
C ILE A 79 16.38 16.17 10.09
N SER A 80 17.27 15.72 10.99
CA SER A 80 17.00 14.64 11.96
C SER A 80 17.44 14.98 13.39
N PRO A 81 16.83 16.02 14.02
CA PRO A 81 17.24 16.47 15.35
C PRO A 81 16.90 15.50 16.49
N GLY A 82 16.02 14.53 16.25
CA GLY A 82 15.69 13.48 17.22
C GLY A 82 16.69 12.32 17.25
N GLN A 83 17.53 12.16 16.22
CA GLN A 83 18.43 11.01 16.07
C GLN A 83 19.88 11.41 15.80
N THR A 84 20.17 12.68 15.55
CA THR A 84 21.51 13.21 15.34
C THR A 84 21.94 14.10 16.50
N ARG A 85 23.19 14.00 16.95
CA ARG A 85 23.83 14.98 17.85
C ARG A 85 25.13 15.49 17.23
N ILE A 86 25.54 16.72 17.56
CA ILE A 86 26.85 17.27 17.16
C ILE A 86 27.55 17.96 18.33
N PHE A 87 28.71 17.41 18.68
CA PHE A 87 29.55 17.82 19.79
C PHE A 87 30.67 18.74 19.28
N ASP A 88 30.66 20.00 19.72
CA ASP A 88 31.73 20.98 19.42
C ASP A 88 32.84 20.97 20.48
N LYS A 89 32.58 20.37 21.65
CA LYS A 89 33.55 20.19 22.74
C LYS A 89 33.79 18.70 23.01
N PHE A 90 34.99 18.35 23.45
CA PHE A 90 35.38 16.96 23.67
C PHE A 90 34.81 16.39 24.98
N GLU A 91 34.55 17.26 25.94
CA GLU A 91 33.95 17.00 27.24
C GLU A 91 32.46 16.64 27.14
N GLU A 92 31.81 17.02 26.04
CA GLU A 92 30.40 16.73 25.75
C GLU A 92 30.20 15.36 25.07
N VAL A 93 31.27 14.74 24.55
CA VAL A 93 31.21 13.46 23.82
C VAL A 93 30.99 12.31 24.82
N PRO A 94 29.90 11.53 24.70
CA PRO A 94 29.63 10.39 25.58
C PRO A 94 30.77 9.37 25.64
N ASN A 95 30.97 8.78 26.81
CA ASN A 95 31.78 7.57 26.93
C ASN A 95 30.96 6.35 26.50
N TYR A 96 31.16 5.89 25.27
CA TYR A 96 30.41 4.77 24.68
C TYR A 96 30.79 3.40 25.25
N ALA A 97 31.75 3.32 26.19
CA ALA A 97 32.02 2.11 26.97
C ALA A 97 31.13 1.97 28.22
N LEU A 98 30.16 2.88 28.42
CA LEU A 98 29.15 2.76 29.47
C LEU A 98 28.05 1.76 29.07
N GLU A 99 27.52 1.04 30.05
CA GLU A 99 26.54 -0.05 29.87
C GLU A 99 25.25 0.38 29.14
N CYS A 100 24.84 1.65 29.27
CA CYS A 100 23.71 2.22 28.54
C CYS A 100 23.88 2.26 27.01
N PHE A 101 25.09 2.05 26.49
CA PHE A 101 25.38 1.94 25.05
C PHE A 101 25.60 0.47 24.60
N ALA A 102 25.63 -0.50 25.53
CA ALA A 102 25.99 -1.89 25.22
C ALA A 102 25.04 -2.56 24.22
N THR A 103 23.76 -2.21 24.24
CA THR A 103 22.73 -2.74 23.32
C THR A 103 22.68 -2.02 21.96
N GLU A 104 23.51 -0.99 21.73
CA GLU A 104 23.45 -0.16 20.52
C GLU A 104 24.51 -0.49 19.47
N ASN A 105 25.43 -1.43 19.74
CA ASN A 105 26.48 -1.86 18.81
C ASN A 105 27.25 -0.69 18.18
N VAL A 106 27.72 0.25 19.02
CA VAL A 106 28.28 1.52 18.57
C VAL A 106 29.58 1.33 17.78
N ALA A 107 29.70 1.99 16.61
CA ALA A 107 30.91 1.97 15.79
C ALA A 107 31.36 3.38 15.35
N VAL A 108 32.66 3.56 15.09
CA VAL A 108 33.23 4.82 14.56
C VAL A 108 33.41 4.70 13.05
N LEU A 109 32.86 5.65 12.30
CA LEU A 109 33.08 5.76 10.85
C LEU A 109 34.48 6.32 10.57
N PHE A 110 35.45 5.44 10.31
CA PHE A 110 36.82 5.86 10.00
C PHE A 110 37.56 4.81 9.14
N PRO A 111 37.84 5.12 7.85
CA PRO A 111 38.55 4.20 6.97
C PRO A 111 40.02 4.04 7.41
N SER A 112 40.39 2.81 7.73
CA SER A 112 41.77 2.43 8.09
C SER A 112 42.04 0.96 7.79
N LYS A 113 43.32 0.56 7.81
CA LYS A 113 43.73 -0.85 7.65
C LYS A 113 43.13 -1.80 8.71
N ASN A 114 42.64 -1.26 9.82
CA ASN A 114 42.04 -2.01 10.93
C ASN A 114 40.52 -1.79 11.01
N SER A 115 39.91 -1.15 10.01
CA SER A 115 38.46 -0.98 9.91
C SER A 115 37.85 -2.09 9.06
N GLN A 116 36.67 -2.56 9.43
CA GLN A 116 35.89 -3.53 8.65
C GLN A 116 34.72 -2.85 7.92
N SER A 117 34.12 -3.48 6.92
CA SER A 117 32.93 -2.91 6.26
C SER A 117 31.72 -2.96 7.19
N ILE A 118 30.75 -2.06 7.02
CA ILE A 118 29.50 -2.10 7.80
C ILE A 118 28.78 -3.46 7.63
N ALA A 119 28.82 -4.04 6.42
CA ALA A 119 28.28 -5.37 6.12
C ALA A 119 29.06 -6.54 6.73
N GLN A 120 30.29 -6.34 7.21
CA GLN A 120 31.00 -7.32 8.04
C GLN A 120 30.71 -7.08 9.52
N PHE A 121 30.76 -5.83 9.98
CA PHE A 121 30.49 -5.47 11.38
C PHE A 121 29.12 -5.97 11.84
N VAL A 122 28.07 -5.70 11.06
CA VAL A 122 26.69 -6.11 11.39
C VAL A 122 26.51 -7.63 11.31
N ARG A 123 27.28 -8.32 10.48
CA ARG A 123 27.28 -9.79 10.37
C ARG A 123 27.87 -10.46 11.61
N GLU A 124 28.89 -9.85 12.20
CA GLU A 124 29.61 -10.36 13.37
C GLU A 124 28.98 -9.93 14.70
N ASN A 125 28.42 -8.72 14.79
CA ASN A 125 27.97 -8.09 16.05
C ASN A 125 26.45 -7.85 16.12
N GLY A 126 25.73 -8.03 15.01
CA GLY A 126 24.32 -7.65 14.89
C GLY A 126 24.10 -6.18 14.51
N PRO A 127 22.84 -5.70 14.45
CA PRO A 127 22.51 -4.40 13.87
C PRO A 127 23.22 -3.22 14.52
N LEU A 128 23.83 -2.35 13.71
CA LEU A 128 24.47 -1.10 14.10
C LEU A 128 23.40 -0.05 14.42
N ARG A 129 23.16 0.26 15.70
CA ARG A 129 22.13 1.24 16.11
C ARG A 129 22.66 2.66 16.26
N ARG A 130 23.98 2.85 16.42
CA ARG A 130 24.61 4.16 16.54
C ARG A 130 25.96 4.22 15.84
N ILE A 131 26.16 5.23 15.00
CA ILE A 131 27.46 5.50 14.37
C ILE A 131 28.03 6.85 14.83
N VAL A 132 29.33 6.85 15.15
CA VAL A 132 30.09 8.04 15.52
C VAL A 132 30.86 8.53 14.30
N VAL A 133 30.66 9.79 13.90
CA VAL A 133 31.25 10.38 12.68
C VAL A 133 32.17 11.54 13.06
N LEU A 134 33.35 11.60 12.44
CA LEU A 134 34.42 12.53 12.80
C LEU A 134 34.48 13.72 11.82
N ASP A 135 33.84 14.83 12.15
CA ASP A 135 33.75 16.02 11.28
C ASP A 135 34.99 16.91 11.40
N SER A 136 35.95 16.73 10.49
CA SER A 136 37.25 17.40 10.49
C SER A 136 38.03 17.18 9.19
N THR A 137 39.05 18.01 8.93
CA THR A 137 40.02 17.72 7.85
C THR A 137 40.83 16.45 8.12
N TRP A 138 41.21 15.73 7.05
CA TRP A 138 42.00 14.50 7.09
C TRP A 138 43.35 14.62 7.83
N ASN A 139 43.95 15.81 7.88
CA ASN A 139 45.19 16.06 8.63
C ASN A 139 44.95 16.13 10.16
N THR A 140 43.70 16.32 10.59
CA THR A 140 43.31 16.55 11.99
C THR A 140 42.46 15.43 12.60
N VAL A 141 41.77 14.64 11.78
CA VAL A 141 40.85 13.56 12.20
C VAL A 141 41.51 12.53 13.13
N GLY A 142 42.81 12.29 13.00
CA GLY A 142 43.57 11.40 13.89
C GLY A 142 43.58 11.83 15.36
N GLN A 143 43.40 13.13 15.64
CA GLN A 143 43.24 13.63 17.01
C GLN A 143 41.89 13.23 17.59
N LEU A 144 40.81 13.33 16.79
CA LEU A 144 39.46 12.92 17.20
C LEU A 144 39.42 11.41 17.47
N ARG A 145 39.86 10.60 16.50
CA ARG A 145 39.89 9.13 16.58
C ARG A 145 40.60 8.61 17.85
N ASN A 146 41.61 9.34 18.34
CA ASN A 146 42.39 8.96 19.51
C ASN A 146 41.79 9.45 20.86
N MET A 147 40.65 10.14 20.87
CA MET A 147 39.97 10.57 22.10
C MET A 147 39.55 9.37 22.95
N ALA A 148 39.82 9.40 24.26
CA ALA A 148 39.61 8.26 25.17
C ALA A 148 38.18 7.68 25.13
N ASN A 149 37.16 8.52 24.93
CA ASN A 149 35.75 8.15 24.91
C ASN A 149 35.33 7.37 23.65
N ILE A 150 36.13 7.38 22.57
CA ILE A 150 35.84 6.72 21.29
C ILE A 150 36.98 5.84 20.76
N ALA A 151 38.22 5.98 21.25
CA ALA A 151 39.40 5.25 20.76
C ALA A 151 39.36 3.72 20.97
N LYS A 152 38.41 3.21 21.76
CA LYS A 152 38.15 1.77 21.96
C LYS A 152 37.03 1.20 21.08
N LEU A 153 36.30 2.05 20.35
CA LEU A 153 35.17 1.59 19.52
C LEU A 153 35.66 0.87 18.26
N PRO A 154 34.88 -0.11 17.76
CA PRO A 154 35.15 -0.74 16.47
C PRO A 154 35.09 0.30 15.34
N MET A 155 36.06 0.27 14.44
CA MET A 155 36.10 1.16 13.27
C MET A 155 35.44 0.50 12.07
N VAL A 156 34.54 1.23 11.41
CA VAL A 156 33.89 0.80 10.16
C VAL A 156 34.25 1.70 8.99
N HIS A 157 34.25 1.13 7.78
CA HIS A 157 34.37 1.85 6.51
C HIS A 157 33.18 1.56 5.58
N LEU A 158 32.98 2.48 4.64
CA LEU A 158 32.02 2.36 3.54
C LEU A 158 32.65 1.64 2.35
N ARG A 159 31.81 1.17 1.42
CA ARG A 159 32.23 0.94 0.02
C ARG A 159 32.76 2.24 -0.59
N GLN A 160 33.50 2.10 -1.70
CA GLN A 160 34.01 3.25 -2.44
C GLN A 160 32.85 3.95 -3.19
N TYR A 161 32.67 5.25 -2.92
CA TYR A 161 31.61 6.08 -3.49
C TYR A 161 32.19 7.41 -3.96
N THR A 162 31.78 7.86 -5.15
CA THR A 162 32.10 9.21 -5.63
C THR A 162 31.22 10.26 -4.96
N THR A 163 31.82 11.36 -4.52
CA THR A 163 31.10 12.56 -4.06
C THR A 163 30.30 13.19 -5.21
N ASP A 164 29.04 13.54 -4.93
CA ASP A 164 28.22 14.39 -5.81
C ASP A 164 28.37 15.88 -5.39
N TYR A 165 29.21 16.20 -4.39
CA TYR A 165 29.32 17.54 -3.81
C TYR A 165 30.05 18.53 -4.73
N TRP A 166 29.35 19.62 -5.09
CA TRP A 166 29.77 20.65 -6.05
C TRP A 166 31.11 21.38 -5.78
N ARG A 167 31.75 21.13 -4.65
CA ARG A 167 33.10 21.62 -4.33
C ARG A 167 34.07 20.44 -4.18
N PRO A 168 34.79 20.07 -5.24
CA PRO A 168 35.91 19.14 -5.15
C PRO A 168 36.93 19.58 -4.11
N GLN A 169 37.51 18.62 -3.39
CA GLN A 169 38.58 18.88 -2.43
C GLN A 169 39.93 18.88 -3.16
N ASN A 170 40.58 20.04 -3.25
CA ASN A 170 41.84 20.19 -3.97
C ASN A 170 42.91 19.21 -3.46
N GLY A 171 43.41 18.34 -4.34
CA GLY A 171 44.44 17.35 -4.02
C GLY A 171 43.93 16.01 -3.49
N LEU A 172 42.60 15.80 -3.42
CA LEU A 172 41.98 14.53 -3.05
C LEU A 172 41.18 13.94 -4.24
N SER A 173 40.96 12.62 -4.24
CA SER A 173 40.15 11.96 -5.26
C SER A 173 38.65 12.19 -5.05
N ALA A 174 37.85 11.91 -6.07
CA ALA A 174 36.38 11.96 -5.99
C ALA A 174 35.78 11.03 -4.91
N ASP A 175 36.54 10.08 -4.37
CA ASP A 175 36.12 9.16 -3.31
C ASP A 175 36.09 9.83 -1.91
N HIS A 176 36.60 11.05 -1.80
CA HIS A 176 36.69 11.79 -0.53
C HIS A 176 35.38 12.53 -0.23
N LEU A 177 34.36 11.75 0.12
CA LEU A 177 33.03 12.18 0.53
C LEU A 177 33.04 13.34 1.54
N ALA A 178 32.06 14.25 1.40
CA ALA A 178 31.71 15.19 2.46
C ALA A 178 31.03 14.45 3.63
N THR A 179 31.13 15.00 4.86
CA THR A 179 30.61 14.37 6.08
C THR A 179 29.13 13.99 5.99
N ILE A 180 28.30 14.80 5.33
CA ILE A 180 26.88 14.49 5.10
C ILE A 180 26.66 13.30 4.14
N GLU A 181 27.51 13.14 3.13
CA GLU A 181 27.46 12.00 2.20
C GLU A 181 27.93 10.73 2.91
N ALA A 182 28.97 10.82 3.73
CA ALA A 182 29.44 9.72 4.57
C ALA A 182 28.37 9.24 5.56
N ILE A 183 27.61 10.16 6.17
CA ILE A 183 26.43 9.84 7.00
C ILE A 183 25.34 9.15 6.16
N TYR A 184 25.03 9.66 4.97
CA TYR A 184 24.03 9.07 4.08
C TYR A 184 24.39 7.64 3.68
N TYR A 185 25.60 7.41 3.17
CA TYR A 185 26.05 6.08 2.75
C TYR A 185 26.20 5.11 3.93
N ALA A 186 26.58 5.58 5.12
CA ALA A 186 26.56 4.76 6.34
C ALA A 186 25.14 4.31 6.71
N CYS A 187 24.14 5.18 6.56
CA CYS A 187 22.73 4.81 6.77
C CYS A 187 22.25 3.77 5.74
N VAL A 188 22.61 3.93 4.46
CA VAL A 188 22.28 2.98 3.38
C VAL A 188 22.90 1.61 3.64
N GLU A 189 24.22 1.55 3.90
CA GLU A 189 24.92 0.29 4.17
C GLU A 189 24.44 -0.42 5.44
N SER A 190 24.08 0.35 6.49
CA SER A 190 23.55 -0.24 7.71
C SER A 190 22.17 -0.86 7.50
N GLN A 191 21.31 -0.24 6.67
CA GLN A 191 20.04 -0.86 6.28
C GLN A 191 20.24 -2.11 5.42
N GLU A 192 21.14 -2.07 4.43
CA GLU A 192 21.47 -3.24 3.60
C GLU A 192 21.99 -4.41 4.46
N ALA A 193 22.90 -4.11 5.40
CA ALA A 193 23.50 -5.10 6.28
C ALA A 193 22.53 -5.66 7.32
N GLU A 194 21.65 -4.84 7.93
CA GLU A 194 20.62 -5.36 8.83
C GLU A 194 19.60 -6.25 8.08
N ARG A 195 19.27 -5.92 6.82
CA ARG A 195 18.42 -6.78 5.96
C ARG A 195 19.12 -8.10 5.59
N GLU A 196 20.45 -8.15 5.53
CA GLU A 196 21.19 -9.41 5.35
C GLU A 196 21.19 -10.21 6.66
N TRP A 197 21.65 -9.60 7.76
CA TRP A 197 21.78 -10.23 9.07
C TRP A 197 20.47 -10.82 9.58
N ARG A 198 19.34 -10.11 9.47
CA ARG A 198 18.03 -10.62 9.90
C ARG A 198 17.66 -11.94 9.20
N ARG A 199 17.91 -12.07 7.89
CA ARG A 199 17.65 -13.31 7.12
C ARG A 199 18.59 -14.45 7.55
N THR A 200 19.83 -14.15 7.91
CA THR A 200 20.79 -15.14 8.40
C THR A 200 20.40 -15.64 9.79
N GLU A 201 20.01 -14.73 10.69
CA GLU A 201 19.56 -15.03 12.05
C GLU A 201 18.21 -15.79 12.06
N GLU A 202 17.28 -15.42 11.18
CA GLU A 202 16.02 -16.15 10.94
C GLU A 202 16.28 -17.58 10.46
N ARG A 203 17.16 -17.77 9.47
CA ARG A 203 17.60 -19.11 9.03
C ARG A 203 18.35 -19.89 10.10
N ARG A 204 19.07 -19.23 11.02
CA ARG A 204 19.71 -19.87 12.17
C ARG A 204 18.63 -20.40 13.12
N ARG A 205 17.62 -19.59 13.45
CA ARG A 205 16.50 -19.98 14.30
C ARG A 205 15.65 -21.10 13.71
N MET A 206 15.36 -21.07 12.41
CA MET A 206 14.67 -22.18 11.72
C MET A 206 15.45 -23.49 11.87
N ARG A 207 16.78 -23.47 11.71
CA ARG A 207 17.62 -24.65 11.92
C ARG A 207 17.68 -25.09 13.38
N GLU A 208 17.72 -24.17 14.33
CA GLU A 208 17.68 -24.47 15.77
C GLU A 208 16.31 -24.99 16.24
N VAL A 209 15.25 -24.79 15.45
CA VAL A 209 13.95 -25.46 15.61
C VAL A 209 13.98 -26.83 14.93
N GLU A 210 14.37 -26.92 13.65
CA GLU A 210 14.49 -28.20 12.92
C GLU A 210 15.42 -29.21 13.61
N GLU A 211 16.52 -28.77 14.23
CA GLU A 211 17.48 -29.62 14.96
C GLU A 211 16.95 -30.05 16.35
N LYS A 212 15.96 -29.33 16.90
CA LYS A 212 15.22 -29.77 18.09
C LYS A 212 14.12 -30.76 17.73
N GLU A 213 13.31 -30.44 16.72
CA GLU A 213 12.24 -31.32 16.23
C GLU A 213 12.80 -32.69 15.78
N LYS A 214 13.96 -32.70 15.11
CA LYS A 214 14.67 -33.95 14.74
C LYS A 214 15.43 -34.61 15.91
N GLY A 215 15.43 -33.99 17.09
CA GLY A 215 15.94 -34.56 18.34
C GLY A 215 14.86 -35.21 19.20
N GLU A 216 13.56 -35.03 18.87
CA GLU A 216 12.42 -35.43 19.71
C GLU A 216 11.53 -36.53 19.08
N ASP A 217 12.11 -37.40 18.24
CA ASP A 217 11.49 -38.69 17.89
C ASP A 217 11.68 -39.68 19.06
N GLY A 218 10.91 -39.44 20.14
CA GLY A 218 11.14 -40.06 21.47
C GLY A 218 9.92 -40.20 22.40
N GLY A 219 8.76 -39.64 22.04
CA GLY A 219 7.45 -40.00 22.62
C GLY A 219 6.89 -39.19 23.80
N SER A 220 5.63 -39.48 24.13
CA SER A 220 4.73 -38.84 25.12
C SER A 220 4.16 -37.45 24.74
N GLU A 221 3.03 -37.50 24.04
CA GLU A 221 2.26 -36.40 23.42
C GLU A 221 1.49 -35.50 24.42
N GLU A 222 1.83 -35.55 25.72
CA GLU A 222 0.96 -35.08 26.83
C GLU A 222 1.61 -34.00 27.73
N LYS A 223 2.72 -33.38 27.28
CA LYS A 223 3.43 -32.32 28.04
C LYS A 223 3.57 -30.96 27.35
N ALA A 224 3.30 -30.87 26.05
CA ALA A 224 3.49 -29.62 25.29
C ALA A 224 2.60 -28.46 25.78
N GLU A 225 1.38 -28.76 26.26
CA GLU A 225 0.41 -27.73 26.63
C GLU A 225 0.76 -26.96 27.92
N GLU A 226 1.42 -27.58 28.91
CA GLU A 226 1.66 -26.94 30.21
C GLU A 226 2.88 -25.99 30.20
N GLU A 227 3.92 -26.29 29.42
CA GLU A 227 5.13 -25.45 29.36
C GLU A 227 4.96 -24.23 28.43
N GLN A 228 4.19 -24.37 27.34
CA GLN A 228 3.74 -23.24 26.51
C GLN A 228 3.01 -22.19 27.38
N HIS A 229 2.10 -22.66 28.25
CA HIS A 229 1.32 -21.81 29.16
C HIS A 229 2.17 -21.10 30.23
N ARG A 230 3.45 -21.46 30.42
CA ARG A 230 4.39 -20.75 31.31
C ARG A 230 5.18 -19.65 30.60
N LEU A 231 5.56 -19.84 29.34
CA LEU A 231 6.31 -18.83 28.58
C LEU A 231 5.46 -17.59 28.27
N ASP A 232 4.20 -17.78 27.89
CA ASP A 232 3.27 -16.68 27.58
C ASP A 232 3.00 -15.77 28.80
N ASN A 233 3.02 -16.33 30.01
CA ASN A 233 2.86 -15.56 31.26
C ASN A 233 4.11 -14.74 31.64
N LEU A 234 5.31 -15.12 31.15
CA LEU A 234 6.56 -14.40 31.41
C LEU A 234 6.75 -13.19 30.48
N LEU A 235 6.30 -13.29 29.22
CA LEU A 235 6.30 -12.17 28.28
C LEU A 235 5.34 -11.04 28.66
N PHE A 236 4.30 -11.34 29.46
CA PHE A 236 3.29 -10.36 29.90
C PHE A 236 3.84 -9.27 30.86
N TRP A 237 4.99 -9.50 31.50
CA TRP A 237 5.49 -8.62 32.59
C TRP A 237 6.51 -7.55 32.17
N CYS A 238 7.10 -7.63 30.97
CA CYS A 238 8.26 -6.80 30.61
C CYS A 238 7.94 -5.53 29.79
N MET A 239 6.68 -5.27 29.39
CA MET A 239 6.33 -4.10 28.58
C MET A 239 5.10 -3.32 29.09
N ARG A 240 5.30 -2.52 30.14
CA ARG A 240 4.54 -1.27 30.35
C ARG A 240 5.47 -0.14 30.80
N PRO A 241 5.34 1.07 30.24
CA PRO A 241 5.92 2.27 30.83
C PRO A 241 5.16 2.70 32.09
N ASP A 242 5.85 3.45 32.94
CA ASP A 242 5.43 3.96 34.24
C ASP A 242 4.29 5.00 34.19
N PRO A 243 3.28 4.87 35.08
CA PRO A 243 2.51 5.99 35.60
C PRO A 243 2.61 6.03 37.15
N THR A 244 3.47 6.91 37.67
CA THR A 244 3.81 6.92 39.12
C THR A 244 2.62 7.07 40.07
N GLN A 245 2.79 6.51 41.28
CA GLN A 245 1.95 6.65 42.49
C GLN A 245 0.60 5.90 42.53
N LEU A 246 0.59 4.73 43.18
CA LEU A 246 -0.22 4.46 44.38
C LEU A 246 0.25 3.18 45.12
N ARG A 247 -0.32 2.88 46.30
CA ARG A 247 0.32 2.07 47.37
C ARG A 247 -0.27 0.68 47.63
N ARG A 248 0.63 -0.25 48.05
CA ARG A 248 0.45 -1.45 48.91
C ARG A 248 -0.40 -2.64 48.39
N TYR A 249 0.25 -3.81 48.29
CA TYR A 249 0.02 -5.09 49.02
C TYR A 249 0.70 -6.22 48.20
N GLN A 250 1.90 -6.71 48.52
CA GLN A 250 2.33 -7.69 49.55
C GLN A 250 1.82 -9.15 49.41
N LEU A 251 2.80 -10.07 49.22
CA LEU A 251 2.86 -11.48 49.67
C LEU A 251 1.96 -12.53 48.95
N SER A 252 2.36 -13.80 48.76
CA SER A 252 3.65 -14.51 48.97
C SER A 252 3.71 -15.90 48.30
N THR A 253 4.92 -16.52 48.26
CA THR A 253 5.22 -17.99 48.20
C THR A 253 4.75 -18.80 46.97
N ALA A 254 5.58 -19.59 46.24
CA ALA A 254 6.46 -20.73 46.62
C ALA A 254 5.68 -22.02 46.97
N ALA A 255 6.10 -23.27 46.67
CA ALA A 255 7.28 -23.85 45.98
C ALA A 255 6.80 -25.11 45.16
N ALA A 256 7.52 -26.20 44.81
CA ALA A 256 8.87 -26.74 45.06
C ALA A 256 9.22 -27.88 44.03
N ASN A 257 10.50 -28.35 44.05
CA ASN A 257 11.01 -29.66 43.54
C ASN A 257 10.96 -29.97 42.01
N GLY A 258 11.85 -30.79 41.42
CA GLY A 258 13.14 -31.32 41.92
C GLY A 258 13.60 -32.66 41.27
N VAL A 259 14.94 -32.86 41.19
CA VAL A 259 15.70 -34.13 40.93
C VAL A 259 15.91 -34.56 39.43
N PRO A 260 17.08 -35.14 39.01
CA PRO A 260 17.55 -35.09 37.61
C PRO A 260 18.18 -36.38 36.99
N ALA A 261 18.81 -36.22 35.80
CA ALA A 261 19.81 -37.06 35.10
C ALA A 261 19.33 -38.31 34.29
N GLY A 262 19.98 -38.70 33.17
CA GLY A 262 21.02 -38.03 32.36
C GLY A 262 21.89 -38.94 31.45
N VAL A 263 22.90 -38.34 30.79
CA VAL A 263 24.16 -38.94 30.24
C VAL A 263 24.13 -39.56 28.81
N PHE A 264 25.33 -39.56 28.17
CA PHE A 264 25.75 -39.92 26.78
C PHE A 264 25.51 -38.83 25.70
N VAL A 265 26.48 -38.14 25.07
CA VAL A 265 27.97 -38.21 24.85
C VAL A 265 28.44 -38.88 23.55
N GLY A 266 28.88 -38.05 22.59
CA GLY A 266 29.83 -38.39 21.51
C GLY A 266 29.26 -38.45 20.07
N GLY A 267 29.84 -37.86 19.02
CA GLY A 267 30.86 -36.79 18.97
C GLY A 267 31.82 -36.80 17.76
N ALA A 268 31.75 -35.75 16.91
CA ALA A 268 32.83 -35.20 16.06
C ALA A 268 33.41 -36.10 14.89
N ASN A 269 34.17 -35.64 13.87
CA ASN A 269 34.80 -34.34 13.57
C ASN A 269 35.32 -34.25 12.09
N ARG A 270 35.51 -33.02 11.53
CA ARG A 270 36.51 -32.61 10.47
C ARG A 270 36.39 -33.11 9.00
N THR A 271 36.94 -32.49 7.92
CA THR A 271 37.50 -31.12 7.60
C THR A 271 37.79 -30.87 6.09
N ARG A 272 37.61 -29.61 5.60
CA ARG A 272 38.47 -28.78 4.65
C ARG A 272 38.90 -29.33 3.26
N ARG A 273 39.37 -28.56 2.24
CA ARG A 273 39.20 -27.16 1.72
C ARG A 273 39.88 -27.02 0.31
N GLN A 274 39.23 -26.30 -0.63
CA GLN A 274 39.74 -25.37 -1.68
C GLN A 274 40.97 -25.67 -2.60
N TRP A 275 40.76 -25.52 -3.93
CA TRP A 275 41.49 -24.67 -4.92
C TRP A 275 40.42 -24.15 -5.93
N ARG A 276 40.32 -22.88 -6.42
CA ARG A 276 41.21 -21.90 -7.10
C ARG A 276 41.55 -22.25 -8.58
N PHE A 277 41.61 -21.34 -9.59
CA PHE A 277 41.10 -19.95 -9.82
C PHE A 277 41.44 -19.52 -11.29
N LEU A 278 40.69 -18.60 -11.94
CA LEU A 278 40.94 -17.97 -13.29
C LEU A 278 40.87 -18.93 -14.52
N LEU A 279 40.65 -18.53 -15.80
CA LEU A 279 40.54 -17.24 -16.54
C LEU A 279 39.17 -17.18 -17.31
N LEU A 280 38.47 -16.06 -17.57
CA LEU A 280 38.77 -14.75 -18.19
C LEU A 280 38.64 -14.66 -19.74
N LEU A 281 37.52 -14.03 -20.18
CA LEU A 281 37.29 -13.20 -21.39
C LEU A 281 37.98 -13.52 -22.74
N SER A 282 37.19 -13.98 -23.71
CA SER A 282 37.15 -13.53 -25.14
C SER A 282 36.15 -14.41 -25.94
N VAL A 283 35.52 -13.99 -27.03
CA VAL A 283 35.25 -12.66 -27.62
C VAL A 283 33.94 -12.75 -28.44
N LEU A 284 33.28 -11.61 -28.69
CA LEU A 284 32.16 -11.53 -29.65
C LEU A 284 32.62 -11.85 -31.08
N PHE A 285 31.94 -12.75 -31.81
CA PHE A 285 31.45 -12.42 -33.16
C PHE A 285 30.37 -13.40 -33.65
N SER A 286 29.52 -12.93 -34.56
CA SER A 286 28.48 -13.71 -35.22
C SER A 286 29.02 -14.51 -36.42
N VAL A 287 28.31 -15.57 -36.84
CA VAL A 287 27.95 -15.77 -38.25
C VAL A 287 26.77 -16.74 -38.36
N THR A 288 25.88 -16.46 -39.31
CA THR A 288 24.73 -17.31 -39.69
C THR A 288 25.08 -18.23 -40.85
N PHE A 289 24.62 -19.49 -40.88
CA PHE A 289 23.86 -20.00 -42.04
C PHE A 289 23.12 -21.33 -41.82
N THR A 290 22.10 -21.50 -42.65
CA THR A 290 21.29 -22.69 -43.04
C THR A 290 22.02 -24.04 -43.07
N PHE A 291 21.38 -25.22 -42.96
CA PHE A 291 20.26 -25.71 -43.78
C PHE A 291 19.55 -26.91 -43.11
N GLY A 292 18.29 -27.23 -43.51
CA GLY A 292 17.58 -28.40 -42.95
C GLY A 292 16.13 -28.59 -43.40
N PHE A 293 15.85 -28.65 -44.71
CA PHE A 293 14.55 -29.11 -45.21
C PHE A 293 14.43 -30.63 -45.08
N TRP A 294 13.28 -31.13 -44.59
CA TRP A 294 12.66 -32.35 -45.12
C TRP A 294 11.14 -32.24 -45.04
N THR A 295 10.45 -32.78 -46.03
CA THR A 295 9.01 -32.65 -46.23
C THR A 295 8.24 -33.84 -45.68
N PHE A 296 7.02 -33.63 -45.22
CA PHE A 296 5.94 -34.59 -45.48
C PHE A 296 4.62 -33.89 -45.76
N GLN A 297 3.75 -34.56 -46.52
CA GLN A 297 2.59 -34.01 -47.21
C GLN A 297 1.40 -34.99 -47.08
N SER A 298 0.20 -34.48 -46.82
CA SER A 298 -1.06 -35.09 -47.25
C SER A 298 -2.20 -34.08 -47.20
N ASP A 299 -3.14 -34.21 -48.14
CA ASP A 299 -4.24 -33.28 -48.39
C ASP A 299 -5.53 -33.69 -47.67
N GLY A 300 -6.50 -32.76 -47.54
CA GLY A 300 -7.79 -33.02 -46.89
C GLY A 300 -8.77 -31.85 -47.01
N SER A 301 -9.46 -31.74 -48.13
CA SER A 301 -10.32 -30.60 -48.50
C SER A 301 -11.81 -30.95 -48.57
N ILE A 302 -12.65 -29.90 -48.70
CA ILE A 302 -14.09 -29.90 -49.05
C ILE A 302 -15.07 -30.32 -47.92
N PHE A 303 -15.83 -29.36 -47.36
CA PHE A 303 -17.28 -29.22 -47.64
C PHE A 303 -17.93 -27.93 -47.07
N SER A 304 -18.99 -27.50 -47.74
CA SER A 304 -19.99 -26.43 -47.47
C SER A 304 -21.14 -26.66 -48.48
N PRO A 305 -22.37 -26.07 -48.41
CA PRO A 305 -22.90 -24.94 -47.61
C PRO A 305 -24.26 -25.39 -46.95
N PRO A 306 -25.42 -24.67 -46.89
CA PRO A 306 -25.74 -23.23 -47.03
C PRO A 306 -26.68 -22.62 -45.93
N TYR A 307 -26.96 -21.33 -46.14
CA TYR A 307 -27.97 -20.45 -45.52
C TYR A 307 -29.38 -21.03 -45.23
N HIS A 308 -30.08 -20.41 -44.28
CA HIS A 308 -31.48 -19.98 -44.44
C HIS A 308 -31.73 -18.57 -43.88
N LYS A 309 -32.90 -17.98 -44.14
CA LYS A 309 -33.22 -16.54 -43.93
C LYS A 309 -34.75 -16.33 -43.76
N LEU A 310 -35.16 -15.18 -43.21
CA LEU A 310 -36.55 -14.69 -43.03
C LEU A 310 -37.31 -15.40 -41.87
N GLU A 311 -38.39 -14.89 -41.28
CA GLU A 311 -39.32 -13.79 -41.66
C GLU A 311 -39.58 -12.74 -40.54
N GLN A 312 -40.34 -11.69 -40.88
CA GLN A 312 -40.93 -10.71 -39.95
C GLN A 312 -42.42 -11.03 -39.73
N PHE A 313 -42.98 -10.64 -38.58
CA PHE A 313 -44.43 -10.48 -38.41
C PHE A 313 -44.77 -9.11 -37.80
N VAL A 314 -46.02 -8.66 -38.04
CA VAL A 314 -46.58 -7.33 -37.76
C VAL A 314 -47.99 -7.52 -37.15
N LEU A 315 -48.64 -6.43 -36.73
CA LEU A 315 -50.00 -6.31 -36.15
C LEU A 315 -50.02 -6.46 -34.61
N VAL A 316 -50.81 -5.70 -33.83
CA VAL A 316 -51.66 -4.52 -34.13
C VAL A 316 -51.79 -3.66 -32.86
N GLU A 317 -52.05 -2.35 -32.99
CA GLU A 317 -52.43 -1.47 -31.87
C GLU A 317 -53.95 -1.32 -31.77
N GLU A 318 -54.51 -1.30 -30.55
CA GLU A 318 -55.86 -0.80 -30.27
C GLU A 318 -55.86 0.24 -29.13
N ASN A 319 -56.72 1.25 -29.26
CA ASN A 319 -56.82 2.39 -28.35
C ASN A 319 -57.97 2.22 -27.35
N VAL A 320 -57.81 2.68 -26.10
CA VAL A 320 -58.91 3.21 -25.27
C VAL A 320 -58.44 4.47 -24.53
N SER A 321 -59.38 5.37 -24.21
CA SER A 321 -59.16 6.79 -23.95
C SER A 321 -59.28 7.26 -22.50
N THR A 322 -58.51 8.30 -22.15
CA THR A 322 -58.87 9.47 -21.31
C THR A 322 -59.71 9.32 -20.03
N SER A 323 -59.23 9.98 -18.96
CA SER A 323 -60.02 11.04 -18.29
C SER A 323 -59.10 12.04 -17.56
N ALA A 324 -59.59 13.25 -17.28
CA ALA A 324 -58.82 14.33 -16.65
C ALA A 324 -59.72 15.22 -15.76
N TRP A 325 -59.16 15.83 -14.73
CA TRP A 325 -59.81 16.89 -13.92
C TRP A 325 -58.80 17.95 -13.45
N ASN A 326 -59.27 19.20 -13.33
CA ASN A 326 -58.49 20.41 -13.02
C ASN A 326 -59.06 21.16 -11.80
N THR A 327 -58.19 21.78 -10.99
CA THR A 327 -58.43 22.98 -10.14
C THR A 327 -57.06 23.54 -9.70
N THR A 328 -56.63 24.81 -9.75
CA THR A 328 -57.19 26.19 -9.93
C THR A 328 -57.22 27.03 -8.64
N ALA A 329 -56.20 27.89 -8.43
CA ALA A 329 -56.13 29.17 -7.66
C ALA A 329 -54.65 29.65 -7.67
N GLN A 330 -54.21 30.91 -7.92
CA GLN A 330 -54.55 32.26 -7.43
C GLN A 330 -54.05 32.61 -6.00
N SER A 331 -53.60 33.82 -5.63
CA SER A 331 -52.69 34.83 -6.28
C SER A 331 -52.58 36.14 -5.46
N SER A 332 -51.37 36.58 -5.05
CA SER A 332 -51.01 37.97 -4.63
C SER A 332 -49.50 38.03 -4.27
N THR A 333 -48.62 39.01 -4.55
CA THR A 333 -48.62 40.47 -4.85
C THR A 333 -48.60 41.44 -3.64
N THR A 334 -47.42 42.02 -3.35
CA THR A 334 -47.05 43.37 -2.80
C THR A 334 -45.64 43.27 -2.19
N GLU A 335 -44.72 44.25 -2.15
CA GLU A 335 -44.46 45.52 -2.86
C GLU A 335 -43.00 45.96 -2.51
N GLY A 336 -42.44 46.99 -3.17
CA GLY A 336 -41.16 47.60 -2.79
C GLY A 336 -41.33 48.76 -1.76
N PRO A 337 -40.45 49.79 -1.69
CA PRO A 337 -39.30 50.06 -2.58
C PRO A 337 -38.04 50.70 -1.88
N LYS A 338 -37.10 51.20 -2.71
CA LYS A 338 -36.06 52.25 -2.43
C LYS A 338 -34.82 51.87 -1.59
N GLU A 339 -33.67 52.57 -1.71
CA GLU A 339 -32.92 53.17 -2.85
C GLU A 339 -31.63 53.84 -2.31
N LEU A 340 -30.80 54.39 -3.22
CA LEU A 340 -29.56 55.18 -3.05
C LEU A 340 -28.26 54.35 -2.88
N ASN A 341 -27.15 54.50 -3.62
CA ASN A 341 -26.58 55.38 -4.68
C ASN A 341 -25.20 55.92 -4.23
N GLY A 342 -24.27 56.13 -5.17
CA GLY A 342 -22.85 56.47 -4.93
C GLY A 342 -21.92 55.37 -5.48
N ASN A 343 -21.47 55.34 -6.74
CA ASN A 343 -20.69 56.31 -7.56
C ASN A 343 -19.24 56.49 -7.04
N ASP A 344 -18.15 56.56 -7.84
CA ASP A 344 -17.83 56.31 -9.28
C ASP A 344 -16.29 56.11 -9.38
N GLU A 345 -15.60 55.71 -10.47
CA GLU A 345 -15.98 55.44 -11.88
C GLU A 345 -15.48 54.02 -12.31
N GLY A 346 -14.59 53.67 -13.26
CA GLY A 346 -13.78 54.32 -14.33
C GLY A 346 -12.42 53.60 -14.53
N ILE A 347 -11.81 53.44 -15.71
CA ILE A 347 -12.17 53.66 -17.13
C ILE A 347 -11.63 52.49 -18.01
N SER A 348 -12.23 52.32 -19.19
CA SER A 348 -12.00 51.42 -20.35
C SER A 348 -10.54 51.03 -20.76
N GLU A 349 -10.26 50.15 -21.72
CA GLU A 349 -10.99 49.53 -22.87
C GLU A 349 -10.40 48.10 -23.13
N LYS A 350 -10.46 47.32 -24.23
CA LYS A 350 -10.95 47.40 -25.63
C LYS A 350 -11.29 45.96 -26.09
N MET A 351 -12.53 45.64 -26.50
CA MET A 351 -13.04 45.57 -27.89
C MET A 351 -12.16 44.87 -28.96
N ALA A 352 -12.68 44.05 -29.90
CA ALA A 352 -13.99 43.37 -30.03
C ALA A 352 -14.03 42.37 -31.22
N LYS A 353 -15.13 41.59 -31.32
CA LYS A 353 -15.76 41.01 -32.55
C LYS A 353 -15.03 39.95 -33.39
N THR A 354 -15.66 38.77 -33.46
CA THR A 354 -16.35 38.32 -34.69
C THR A 354 -17.60 37.51 -34.32
N ASN A 355 -18.64 37.52 -35.17
CA ASN A 355 -19.92 36.84 -34.91
C ASN A 355 -20.67 36.57 -36.23
N ARG A 356 -21.19 35.35 -36.43
CA ARG A 356 -22.13 34.95 -37.50
C ARG A 356 -22.78 33.60 -37.11
N SER A 357 -24.07 33.61 -36.76
CA SER A 357 -25.21 33.23 -37.63
C SER A 357 -25.26 31.73 -37.96
N TYR A 358 -26.09 30.91 -37.29
CA TYR A 358 -27.57 30.85 -37.29
C TYR A 358 -28.14 30.05 -38.48
N GLU A 359 -28.64 28.85 -38.19
CA GLU A 359 -29.84 28.23 -38.78
C GLU A 359 -30.63 27.51 -37.65
N ASN A 360 -31.93 27.25 -37.83
CA ASN A 360 -32.84 26.82 -36.75
C ASN A 360 -33.66 25.56 -37.10
N PHE A 361 -34.18 24.94 -36.03
CA PHE A 361 -35.31 23.99 -35.95
C PHE A 361 -35.07 22.50 -36.25
N PRO A 362 -35.91 21.58 -35.71
CA PRO A 362 -37.02 21.79 -34.76
C PRO A 362 -36.79 21.13 -33.37
N VAL A 363 -37.68 21.44 -32.42
CA VAL A 363 -37.81 20.73 -31.13
C VAL A 363 -38.86 19.63 -31.26
N ASN A 364 -38.50 18.40 -30.89
CA ASN A 364 -39.43 17.36 -30.40
C ASN A 364 -38.64 16.21 -29.77
N GLY A 365 -39.21 15.54 -28.75
CA GLY A 365 -38.63 14.31 -28.17
C GLY A 365 -38.32 14.35 -26.68
N THR A 366 -39.35 14.37 -25.83
CA THR A 366 -39.22 13.86 -24.45
C THR A 366 -38.97 12.36 -24.49
N LEU A 367 -37.83 11.90 -23.96
CA LEU A 367 -37.50 10.48 -23.85
C LEU A 367 -37.24 10.09 -22.39
N SER A 368 -38.32 9.98 -21.64
CA SER A 368 -38.40 9.02 -20.55
C SER A 368 -38.56 7.64 -21.15
N ASN A 369 -37.65 6.72 -20.84
CA ASN A 369 -37.94 5.33 -20.44
C ASN A 369 -36.64 4.66 -20.00
N GLN A 370 -36.54 4.24 -18.74
CA GLN A 370 -36.91 2.90 -18.27
C GLN A 370 -35.96 1.82 -18.80
N ILE A 371 -34.96 1.48 -17.98
CA ILE A 371 -34.24 0.22 -18.09
C ILE A 371 -35.22 -0.89 -17.65
N GLN A 372 -35.52 -1.79 -18.57
CA GLN A 372 -36.44 -2.90 -18.33
C GLN A 372 -35.76 -3.95 -17.44
N LEU A 373 -36.20 -4.09 -16.19
CA LEU A 373 -35.83 -5.26 -15.38
C LEU A 373 -36.43 -6.50 -16.04
N LEU A 374 -35.59 -7.52 -16.27
CA LEU A 374 -36.04 -8.83 -16.70
C LEU A 374 -36.72 -9.55 -15.52
N SER A 375 -38.03 -9.42 -15.43
CA SER A 375 -38.87 -10.24 -14.57
C SER A 375 -38.92 -11.67 -15.13
N VAL A 376 -38.11 -12.56 -14.56
CA VAL A 376 -38.22 -14.00 -14.83
C VAL A 376 -39.56 -14.49 -14.25
N THR A 377 -40.43 -15.00 -15.11
CA THR A 377 -41.73 -15.55 -14.73
C THR A 377 -41.55 -16.85 -13.96
N TYR A 378 -42.12 -16.93 -12.75
CA TYR A 378 -42.23 -18.18 -12.01
C TYR A 378 -43.17 -19.15 -12.75
N ALA A 379 -42.76 -20.41 -12.87
CA ALA A 379 -43.64 -21.49 -13.27
C ALA A 379 -44.40 -21.99 -12.04
N GLU A 380 -45.72 -21.79 -12.02
CA GLU A 380 -46.58 -22.38 -11.00
C GLU A 380 -46.70 -23.90 -11.23
N ASN A 381 -46.03 -24.71 -10.41
CA ASN A 381 -46.50 -26.00 -9.85
C ASN A 381 -45.36 -26.79 -9.19
N ALA A 382 -45.22 -26.68 -7.86
CA ALA A 382 -44.50 -27.63 -7.04
C ALA A 382 -45.14 -27.64 -5.63
N THR A 383 -45.90 -28.70 -5.33
CA THR A 383 -46.59 -28.86 -4.04
C THR A 383 -45.67 -29.40 -2.95
N GLU A 384 -45.72 -28.75 -1.79
CA GLU A 384 -45.31 -29.24 -0.45
C GLU A 384 -43.95 -29.96 -0.29
N ILE A 385 -43.00 -29.30 0.38
CA ILE A 385 -42.10 -29.93 1.38
C ILE A 385 -41.53 -28.85 2.33
N ALA A 386 -41.56 -29.14 3.63
CA ALA A 386 -40.80 -28.52 4.74
C ALA A 386 -40.69 -26.96 4.85
N PRO A 387 -41.51 -26.31 5.70
CA PRO A 387 -41.33 -24.89 6.03
C PRO A 387 -40.31 -24.66 7.16
N ASN A 388 -38.99 -24.61 6.89
CA ASN A 388 -38.00 -24.11 7.87
C ASN A 388 -36.57 -23.76 7.36
N VAL A 389 -36.41 -22.89 6.34
CA VAL A 389 -35.08 -22.34 5.97
C VAL A 389 -35.15 -20.85 5.56
N SER A 390 -35.65 -19.97 6.44
CA SER A 390 -35.99 -18.60 5.99
C SER A 390 -35.94 -17.45 7.02
N LEU A 391 -35.08 -17.47 8.07
CA LEU A 391 -34.93 -16.26 8.93
C LEU A 391 -33.62 -16.06 9.75
N PHE A 392 -32.42 -16.41 9.27
CA PHE A 392 -31.20 -16.21 10.10
C PHE A 392 -29.91 -15.64 9.46
N PHE A 393 -29.83 -15.41 8.14
CA PHE A 393 -28.60 -14.92 7.49
C PHE A 393 -28.79 -13.72 6.53
N ALA A 394 -29.87 -12.97 6.69
CA ALA A 394 -29.91 -11.61 6.13
C ALA A 394 -28.97 -10.70 6.95
N VAL A 395 -28.18 -9.87 6.28
CA VAL A 395 -27.54 -8.70 6.93
C VAL A 395 -28.68 -7.89 7.54
N PRO A 396 -28.67 -7.59 8.86
CA PRO A 396 -29.89 -7.26 9.58
C PRO A 396 -30.61 -6.08 8.92
N PRO A 397 -31.87 -6.26 8.44
CA PRO A 397 -32.60 -5.20 7.77
C PRO A 397 -32.75 -4.03 8.75
N ARG A 398 -32.61 -2.79 8.25
CA ARG A 398 -32.56 -1.56 9.05
C ARG A 398 -33.41 -1.69 10.32
N HIS A 399 -32.74 -1.81 11.46
CA HIS A 399 -33.45 -1.66 12.73
C HIS A 399 -34.19 -0.32 12.71
N SER A 400 -35.38 -0.29 13.30
CA SER A 400 -36.13 0.93 13.57
C SER A 400 -35.43 1.73 14.68
N VAL A 401 -34.23 2.22 14.38
CA VAL A 401 -33.39 3.03 15.26
C VAL A 401 -33.95 4.45 15.27
N ALA A 402 -35.05 4.64 15.99
CA ALA A 402 -35.74 5.92 16.08
C ALA A 402 -34.92 6.96 16.88
N ASP A 403 -34.05 6.51 17.79
CA ASP A 403 -33.50 7.34 18.88
C ASP A 403 -31.95 7.47 18.92
N LEU A 404 -31.19 6.78 18.06
CA LEU A 404 -29.73 7.00 17.99
C LEU A 404 -29.38 8.11 16.99
N PRO A 405 -28.46 9.04 17.34
CA PRO A 405 -27.99 10.04 16.39
C PRO A 405 -27.17 9.39 15.27
N ALA A 406 -27.07 10.06 14.12
CA ALA A 406 -26.05 9.73 13.12
C ALA A 406 -24.65 9.94 13.72
N CYS A 407 -23.68 9.10 13.35
CA CYS A 407 -22.29 9.27 13.77
C CYS A 407 -21.72 10.63 13.30
N ALA A 408 -20.57 11.05 13.83
CA ALA A 408 -19.95 12.31 13.41
C ALA A 408 -19.43 12.22 11.95
N ASP A 409 -19.47 13.32 11.20
CA ASP A 409 -18.85 13.41 9.85
C ASP A 409 -17.32 13.24 9.89
N HIS A 410 -16.73 13.52 11.04
CA HIS A 410 -15.35 13.18 11.38
C HIS A 410 -15.38 12.32 12.65
N PRO A 411 -15.19 10.99 12.54
CA PRO A 411 -15.19 10.10 13.70
C PRO A 411 -14.18 10.55 14.77
N PRO A 412 -14.58 10.70 16.05
CA PRO A 412 -13.77 11.38 17.05
C PRO A 412 -12.54 10.59 17.54
N GLY A 413 -12.43 9.31 17.16
CA GLY A 413 -11.31 8.44 17.54
C GLY A 413 -10.12 8.45 16.56
N LEU A 414 -10.17 9.23 15.48
CA LEU A 414 -9.11 9.27 14.47
C LEU A 414 -7.90 10.06 14.95
N ILE A 415 -6.70 9.49 14.79
CA ILE A 415 -5.43 10.05 15.30
C ILE A 415 -4.43 10.37 14.18
N GLY A 416 -4.71 9.98 12.94
CA GLY A 416 -3.77 10.03 11.83
C GLY A 416 -2.95 8.75 11.74
N PRO A 417 -1.61 8.81 11.73
CA PRO A 417 -0.76 7.62 11.57
C PRO A 417 -1.09 6.54 12.60
N ILE A 418 -1.31 5.31 12.12
CA ILE A 418 -1.60 4.13 12.93
C ILE A 418 -0.51 3.06 12.76
N PRO A 419 -0.29 2.19 13.75
CA PRO A 419 0.54 1.00 13.54
C PRO A 419 -0.07 0.15 12.43
N VAL A 420 0.80 -0.38 11.56
CA VAL A 420 0.45 -1.47 10.63
C VAL A 420 1.03 -2.75 11.19
N TRP A 421 0.15 -3.67 11.57
CA TRP A 421 0.52 -5.01 12.01
C TRP A 421 0.93 -5.85 10.80
N MET A 422 2.06 -6.56 10.92
CA MET A 422 2.61 -7.43 9.87
C MET A 422 2.58 -8.91 10.28
N ASP A 423 2.30 -9.17 11.56
CA ASP A 423 1.86 -10.45 12.05
C ASP A 423 0.43 -10.73 11.58
N GLY A 424 0.17 -11.99 11.21
CA GLY A 424 -1.17 -12.51 10.99
C GLY A 424 -1.55 -13.38 12.18
N PRO A 425 -2.38 -12.91 13.12
CA PRO A 425 -2.92 -13.75 14.18
C PRO A 425 -3.74 -14.91 13.61
N GLY A 426 -3.92 -15.99 14.38
CA GLY A 426 -4.88 -17.06 14.02
C GLY A 426 -6.31 -16.53 14.06
N PHE A 427 -7.23 -17.16 13.33
CA PHE A 427 -8.63 -16.70 13.27
C PHE A 427 -9.31 -16.67 14.65
N GLU A 428 -8.97 -17.58 15.56
CA GLU A 428 -9.43 -17.48 16.96
C GLU A 428 -8.95 -16.23 17.69
N THR A 429 -7.70 -15.83 17.46
CA THR A 429 -7.14 -14.61 18.07
C THR A 429 -7.81 -13.38 17.47
N LEU A 430 -8.07 -13.35 16.16
CA LEU A 430 -8.88 -12.30 15.52
C LEU A 430 -10.31 -12.25 16.10
N ASN A 431 -10.95 -13.40 16.30
CA ASN A 431 -12.27 -13.53 16.94
C ASN A 431 -12.30 -13.03 18.40
N LYS A 432 -11.17 -13.08 19.11
CA LYS A 432 -10.98 -12.57 20.49
C LYS A 432 -10.64 -11.07 20.50
N LEU A 433 -9.84 -10.58 19.53
CA LEU A 433 -9.46 -9.17 19.36
C LEU A 433 -10.60 -8.29 18.85
N TYR A 434 -11.47 -8.83 17.99
CA TYR A 434 -12.57 -8.11 17.34
C TYR A 434 -13.95 -8.66 17.74
N PRO A 435 -14.31 -8.66 19.05
CA PRO A 435 -15.50 -9.34 19.52
C PRO A 435 -16.80 -8.78 18.95
N ARG A 436 -16.81 -7.51 18.53
CA ARG A 436 -17.96 -6.83 17.90
C ARG A 436 -18.15 -7.12 16.41
N VAL A 437 -17.18 -7.75 15.74
CA VAL A 437 -17.36 -8.22 14.37
C VAL A 437 -18.24 -9.48 14.41
N ARG A 438 -19.37 -9.38 13.70
CA ARG A 438 -20.47 -10.32 13.65
C ARG A 438 -20.29 -11.25 12.44
N GLN A 439 -21.06 -12.34 12.40
CA GLN A 439 -20.95 -13.36 11.35
C GLN A 439 -21.02 -12.75 9.94
N GLY A 440 -20.21 -13.27 9.03
CA GLY A 440 -19.98 -12.71 7.69
C GLY A 440 -18.90 -11.63 7.65
N GLY A 441 -18.22 -11.30 8.75
CA GLY A 441 -17.27 -10.19 8.81
C GLY A 441 -17.92 -8.81 8.84
N HIS A 442 -19.16 -8.76 9.33
CA HIS A 442 -20.01 -7.59 9.30
C HIS A 442 -19.92 -6.81 10.63
N ASN A 443 -19.83 -5.49 10.57
CA ASN A 443 -19.78 -4.66 11.78
C ASN A 443 -20.31 -3.24 11.52
N TRP A 444 -20.87 -2.64 12.57
CA TRP A 444 -21.34 -1.27 12.60
C TRP A 444 -21.21 -0.70 14.03
N PRO A 445 -21.09 0.62 14.22
CA PRO A 445 -21.02 1.25 15.54
C PRO A 445 -22.32 1.09 16.34
N ASP A 446 -22.21 0.63 17.58
CA ASP A 446 -23.38 0.34 18.45
C ASP A 446 -24.04 1.61 19.04
N ALA A 447 -23.35 2.75 19.00
CA ALA A 447 -23.73 3.99 19.70
C ALA A 447 -24.27 5.11 18.78
N CYS A 448 -24.26 4.92 17.46
CA CYS A 448 -24.72 5.90 16.48
C CYS A 448 -25.02 5.23 15.13
N VAL A 449 -25.87 5.83 14.30
CA VAL A 449 -26.15 5.33 12.95
C VAL A 449 -25.01 5.71 12.00
N ALA A 450 -24.35 4.72 11.40
CA ALA A 450 -23.24 4.94 10.48
C ALA A 450 -23.66 5.74 9.23
N ARG A 451 -22.79 6.65 8.76
CA ARG A 451 -23.05 7.48 7.57
C ARG A 451 -22.84 6.76 6.24
N HIS A 452 -22.12 5.64 6.26
CA HIS A 452 -21.67 4.94 5.06
C HIS A 452 -21.85 3.43 5.25
N ARG A 453 -22.55 2.80 4.30
CA ARG A 453 -22.63 1.34 4.14
C ARG A 453 -21.62 0.90 3.09
N VAL A 454 -20.62 0.12 3.49
CA VAL A 454 -19.40 -0.14 2.72
C VAL A 454 -19.13 -1.64 2.53
N ALA A 455 -19.20 -2.12 1.29
CA ALA A 455 -18.69 -3.45 0.93
C ALA A 455 -17.19 -3.35 0.62
N ILE A 456 -16.35 -4.09 1.34
CA ILE A 456 -14.94 -4.26 1.00
C ILE A 456 -14.81 -5.51 0.15
N ILE A 457 -14.42 -5.37 -1.12
CA ILE A 457 -14.29 -6.47 -2.09
C ILE A 457 -12.81 -6.79 -2.27
N ILE A 458 -12.43 -8.03 -1.99
CA ILE A 458 -11.06 -8.53 -2.08
C ILE A 458 -11.00 -9.66 -3.14
N PRO A 459 -10.24 -9.52 -4.23
CA PRO A 459 -9.99 -10.60 -5.17
C PRO A 459 -8.88 -11.51 -4.61
N TYR A 460 -9.11 -12.81 -4.57
CA TYR A 460 -8.33 -13.70 -3.71
C TYR A 460 -8.07 -15.08 -4.32
N ARG A 461 -6.91 -15.65 -3.97
CA ARG A 461 -6.47 -17.03 -4.22
C ARG A 461 -5.25 -17.30 -3.31
N ASP A 462 -5.22 -18.43 -2.62
CA ASP A 462 -4.03 -19.02 -1.95
C ASP A 462 -3.17 -18.07 -1.09
N ARG A 463 -3.78 -17.16 -0.32
CA ARG A 463 -3.09 -16.05 0.38
C ARG A 463 -3.51 -15.87 1.84
N GLU A 464 -3.75 -16.97 2.56
CA GLU A 464 -4.38 -16.94 3.88
C GLU A 464 -3.60 -16.12 4.92
N ALA A 465 -2.27 -16.20 4.92
CA ALA A 465 -1.42 -15.38 5.79
C ALA A 465 -1.61 -13.87 5.52
N HIS A 466 -1.72 -13.45 4.25
CA HIS A 466 -2.02 -12.06 3.90
C HIS A 466 -3.43 -11.68 4.35
N LEU A 467 -4.42 -12.56 4.14
CA LEU A 467 -5.80 -12.32 4.57
C LEU A 467 -5.90 -12.11 6.08
N ARG A 468 -5.18 -12.89 6.90
CA ARG A 468 -5.20 -12.71 8.36
C ARG A 468 -4.51 -11.42 8.82
N ILE A 469 -3.44 -11.00 8.15
CA ILE A 469 -2.83 -9.67 8.35
C ILE A 469 -3.82 -8.55 7.93
N PHE A 470 -4.47 -8.69 6.78
CA PHE A 470 -5.44 -7.74 6.24
C PHE A 470 -6.61 -7.54 7.21
N LEU A 471 -7.25 -8.63 7.65
CA LEU A 471 -8.38 -8.61 8.58
C LEU A 471 -7.99 -7.96 9.92
N HIS A 472 -6.79 -8.22 10.43
CA HIS A 472 -6.28 -7.57 11.64
C HIS A 472 -6.25 -6.04 11.50
N ASN A 473 -5.66 -5.52 10.41
CA ASN A 473 -5.53 -4.08 10.18
C ASN A 473 -6.87 -3.41 9.82
N LEU A 474 -7.66 -4.01 8.93
CA LEU A 474 -8.89 -3.39 8.43
C LEU A 474 -10.05 -3.42 9.45
N HIS A 475 -10.21 -4.48 10.25
CA HIS A 475 -11.22 -4.47 11.31
C HIS A 475 -10.94 -3.41 12.38
N PHE A 476 -9.66 -3.16 12.71
CA PHE A 476 -9.27 -2.04 13.58
C PHE A 476 -9.67 -0.70 12.94
N LEU A 477 -9.23 -0.46 11.70
CA LEU A 477 -9.45 0.81 11.02
C LEU A 477 -10.94 1.12 10.82
N LEU A 478 -11.69 0.21 10.21
CA LEU A 478 -13.09 0.45 9.83
C LEU A 478 -13.99 0.65 11.07
N SER A 479 -13.67 -0.04 12.17
CA SER A 479 -14.32 0.18 13.48
C SER A 479 -14.01 1.56 14.06
N LYS A 480 -12.77 2.06 13.95
CA LYS A 480 -12.42 3.44 14.36
C LYS A 480 -13.09 4.50 13.50
N GLN A 481 -13.28 4.20 12.20
CA GLN A 481 -13.96 5.07 11.24
C GLN A 481 -15.50 5.06 11.35
N GLN A 482 -16.08 4.31 12.30
CA GLN A 482 -17.54 4.24 12.54
C GLN A 482 -18.36 3.84 11.28
N MET A 483 -17.78 2.96 10.45
CA MET A 483 -18.43 2.45 9.24
C MET A 483 -19.44 1.34 9.56
N ASP A 484 -20.51 1.25 8.77
CA ASP A 484 -21.30 0.01 8.58
C ASP A 484 -20.65 -0.71 7.40
N TYR A 485 -20.03 -1.87 7.63
CA TYR A 485 -19.23 -2.56 6.62
C TYR A 485 -19.32 -4.08 6.69
N THR A 486 -18.98 -4.73 5.56
CA THR A 486 -18.67 -6.16 5.48
C THR A 486 -17.45 -6.38 4.61
N ILE A 487 -16.60 -7.35 4.99
CA ILE A 487 -15.45 -7.79 4.19
C ILE A 487 -15.83 -9.04 3.39
N PHE A 488 -15.70 -8.94 2.06
CA PHE A 488 -16.00 -9.99 1.09
C PHE A 488 -14.71 -10.46 0.40
N VAL A 489 -14.40 -11.74 0.58
CA VAL A 489 -13.29 -12.43 -0.10
C VAL A 489 -13.86 -13.19 -1.29
N VAL A 490 -13.53 -12.75 -2.50
CA VAL A 490 -13.94 -13.37 -3.76
C VAL A 490 -12.81 -14.28 -4.21
N GLU A 491 -12.98 -15.57 -3.98
CA GLU A 491 -11.95 -16.59 -4.12
C GLU A 491 -12.08 -17.32 -5.46
N GLN A 492 -11.05 -17.22 -6.30
CA GLN A 492 -11.05 -17.85 -7.61
C GLN A 492 -10.76 -19.34 -7.49
N ALA A 493 -11.55 -20.16 -8.20
CA ALA A 493 -11.30 -21.59 -8.34
C ALA A 493 -9.87 -21.90 -8.85
N THR A 494 -9.31 -23.02 -8.39
CA THR A 494 -7.99 -23.52 -8.80
C THR A 494 -7.94 -23.87 -10.29
N ASN A 495 -6.71 -23.98 -10.83
CA ASN A 495 -6.43 -24.31 -12.24
C ASN A 495 -6.88 -23.26 -13.28
N GLN A 496 -7.20 -22.05 -12.85
CA GLN A 496 -7.46 -20.89 -13.72
C GLN A 496 -6.36 -19.81 -13.59
N THR A 497 -6.13 -19.06 -14.66
CA THR A 497 -5.30 -17.85 -14.66
C THR A 497 -5.99 -16.79 -13.80
N PHE A 498 -5.25 -16.11 -12.92
CA PHE A 498 -5.87 -15.13 -12.01
C PHE A 498 -6.48 -13.95 -12.78
N ASN A 499 -7.75 -13.63 -12.53
CA ASN A 499 -8.46 -12.53 -13.18
C ASN A 499 -9.04 -11.58 -12.12
N ARG A 500 -8.15 -10.72 -11.62
CA ARG A 500 -8.39 -9.76 -10.54
C ARG A 500 -9.62 -8.89 -10.81
N ALA A 501 -9.74 -8.37 -12.04
CA ALA A 501 -10.82 -7.49 -12.45
C ALA A 501 -12.20 -8.16 -12.48
N LYS A 502 -12.28 -9.38 -13.02
CA LYS A 502 -13.53 -10.15 -13.05
C LYS A 502 -13.99 -10.54 -11.64
N LEU A 503 -13.06 -10.84 -10.73
CA LEU A 503 -13.37 -11.06 -9.30
C LEU A 503 -13.98 -9.81 -8.62
N MET A 504 -13.48 -8.60 -8.93
CA MET A 504 -14.09 -7.35 -8.43
C MET A 504 -15.54 -7.20 -8.88
N ASN A 505 -15.83 -7.52 -10.16
CA ASN A 505 -17.19 -7.49 -10.71
C ASN A 505 -18.11 -8.52 -10.02
N VAL A 506 -17.64 -9.75 -9.81
CA VAL A 506 -18.40 -10.80 -9.11
C VAL A 506 -18.68 -10.40 -7.65
N GLY A 507 -17.69 -9.89 -6.93
CA GLY A 507 -17.85 -9.41 -5.56
C GLY A 507 -18.87 -8.27 -5.43
N PHE A 508 -18.89 -7.33 -6.38
CA PHE A 508 -19.93 -6.29 -6.45
C PHE A 508 -21.33 -6.90 -6.59
N VAL A 509 -21.51 -7.87 -7.50
CA VAL A 509 -22.82 -8.51 -7.74
C VAL A 509 -23.29 -9.31 -6.52
N GLU A 510 -22.45 -10.17 -5.96
CA GLU A 510 -22.83 -11.01 -4.82
C GLU A 510 -23.04 -10.20 -3.53
N ALA A 511 -22.16 -9.25 -3.21
CA ALA A 511 -22.37 -8.36 -2.06
C ALA A 511 -23.66 -7.54 -2.19
N SER A 512 -24.02 -7.10 -3.41
CA SER A 512 -25.28 -6.37 -3.68
C SER A 512 -26.56 -7.18 -3.47
N ARG A 513 -26.47 -8.52 -3.40
CA ARG A 513 -27.62 -9.39 -3.06
C ARG A 513 -27.87 -9.48 -1.55
N LEU A 514 -26.85 -9.19 -0.73
CA LEU A 514 -26.89 -9.39 0.72
C LEU A 514 -27.31 -8.14 1.50
N TYR A 515 -27.04 -6.93 0.99
CA TYR A 515 -27.36 -5.67 1.68
C TYR A 515 -27.34 -4.45 0.73
N ASP A 516 -27.98 -3.35 1.16
CA ASP A 516 -28.04 -2.08 0.41
C ASP A 516 -26.75 -1.26 0.57
N TRP A 517 -25.67 -1.75 -0.04
CA TRP A 517 -24.36 -1.08 -0.04
C TRP A 517 -24.38 0.21 -0.85
N GLN A 518 -23.92 1.30 -0.23
CA GLN A 518 -23.80 2.61 -0.87
C GLN A 518 -22.44 2.78 -1.57
N CYS A 519 -21.40 2.19 -0.97
CA CYS A 519 -20.00 2.32 -1.33
C CYS A 519 -19.37 0.94 -1.48
N PHE A 520 -18.57 0.75 -2.52
CA PHE A 520 -17.77 -0.45 -2.75
C PHE A 520 -16.30 -0.04 -2.76
N VAL A 521 -15.50 -0.71 -1.92
CA VAL A 521 -14.05 -0.53 -1.85
C VAL A 521 -13.41 -1.78 -2.43
N PHE A 522 -12.79 -1.65 -3.60
CA PHE A 522 -12.10 -2.71 -4.32
C PHE A 522 -10.63 -2.69 -3.89
N HIS A 523 -10.15 -3.79 -3.29
CA HIS A 523 -8.94 -3.77 -2.47
C HIS A 523 -8.07 -5.00 -2.60
N ASP A 524 -6.79 -4.80 -2.89
CA ASP A 524 -5.79 -5.87 -2.89
C ASP A 524 -5.48 -6.32 -1.46
N VAL A 525 -5.40 -7.65 -1.25
CA VAL A 525 -5.26 -8.28 0.08
C VAL A 525 -3.90 -8.01 0.76
N ASP A 526 -2.91 -7.56 0.00
CA ASP A 526 -1.57 -7.26 0.47
C ASP A 526 -1.35 -5.78 0.80
N LEU A 527 -2.32 -4.90 0.57
CA LEU A 527 -2.20 -3.47 0.89
C LEU A 527 -2.83 -3.11 2.24
N LEU A 528 -2.04 -2.46 3.11
CA LEU A 528 -2.43 -2.09 4.46
C LEU A 528 -2.32 -0.56 4.67
N PRO A 529 -3.40 0.15 5.04
CA PRO A 529 -3.39 1.61 5.21
C PRO A 529 -2.60 2.04 6.47
N GLU A 530 -1.78 3.09 6.35
CA GLU A 530 -0.94 3.60 7.46
C GLU A 530 -1.55 4.77 8.25
N ASP A 531 -2.68 5.34 7.84
CA ASP A 531 -3.27 6.54 8.45
C ASP A 531 -4.81 6.43 8.53
N ASP A 532 -5.38 6.61 9.72
CA ASP A 532 -6.80 6.39 9.94
C ASP A 532 -7.73 7.50 9.40
N ARG A 533 -7.16 8.62 8.92
CA ARG A 533 -7.90 9.69 8.24
C ARG A 533 -8.15 9.39 6.77
N ASN A 534 -7.58 8.31 6.23
CA ASN A 534 -7.91 7.78 4.91
C ASN A 534 -9.28 7.08 4.98
N LEU A 535 -10.37 7.85 4.96
CA LEU A 535 -11.72 7.31 5.15
C LEU A 535 -12.11 6.34 4.03
N TYR A 536 -12.51 5.13 4.43
CA TYR A 536 -13.08 4.07 3.59
C TYR A 536 -14.52 4.41 3.18
N SER A 537 -14.69 5.55 2.53
CA SER A 537 -15.96 6.07 2.04
C SER A 537 -15.82 6.66 0.63
N CYS A 538 -16.92 6.62 -0.10
CA CYS A 538 -16.99 6.99 -1.52
C CYS A 538 -17.51 8.43 -1.67
N PRO A 539 -16.72 9.36 -2.22
CA PRO A 539 -17.17 10.73 -2.51
C PRO A 539 -17.81 10.81 -3.91
N GLU A 540 -18.20 12.02 -4.34
CA GLU A 540 -18.82 12.31 -5.65
C GLU A 540 -18.00 11.82 -6.87
N HIS A 541 -16.70 11.67 -6.70
CA HIS A 541 -15.77 11.19 -7.72
C HIS A 541 -15.09 9.88 -7.25
N PRO A 542 -14.95 8.86 -8.12
CA PRO A 542 -14.20 7.63 -7.85
C PRO A 542 -12.86 7.90 -7.17
N ARG A 543 -12.60 7.26 -6.02
CA ARG A 543 -11.44 7.54 -5.17
C ARG A 543 -10.36 6.48 -5.33
N HIS A 544 -9.15 6.90 -5.68
CA HIS A 544 -7.95 6.07 -5.52
C HIS A 544 -7.40 6.30 -4.11
N MET A 545 -7.33 5.25 -3.30
CA MET A 545 -6.97 5.31 -1.89
C MET A 545 -5.48 5.04 -1.70
N SER A 546 -4.89 4.07 -2.41
CA SER A 546 -3.47 3.70 -2.34
C SER A 546 -2.54 4.65 -3.11
N VAL A 547 -2.62 5.95 -2.82
CA VAL A 547 -1.85 7.01 -3.52
C VAL A 547 -0.33 6.88 -3.31
N ALA A 548 0.08 6.42 -2.12
CA ALA A 548 1.47 6.39 -1.70
C ALA A 548 1.80 5.02 -1.08
N VAL A 549 2.23 4.05 -1.90
CA VAL A 549 2.60 2.70 -1.44
C VAL A 549 4.10 2.59 -1.16
N ASP A 550 4.49 1.91 -0.09
CA ASP A 550 5.90 1.73 0.31
C ASP A 550 6.78 1.10 -0.78
N LYS A 551 6.25 0.15 -1.55
CA LYS A 551 6.87 -0.46 -2.75
C LYS A 551 7.27 0.54 -3.83
N PHE A 552 6.66 1.72 -3.86
CA PHE A 552 6.96 2.81 -4.79
C PHE A 552 7.54 4.03 -4.05
N ASP A 553 8.24 3.81 -2.94
CA ASP A 553 8.83 4.84 -2.07
C ASP A 553 7.82 5.95 -1.68
N TYR A 554 6.56 5.54 -1.44
CA TYR A 554 5.43 6.42 -1.12
C TYR A 554 5.12 7.49 -2.19
N THR A 555 5.55 7.24 -3.43
CA THR A 555 5.32 8.10 -4.60
C THR A 555 4.22 7.48 -5.48
N LEU A 556 3.36 8.32 -6.06
CA LEU A 556 2.34 7.88 -7.02
C LEU A 556 3.01 7.55 -8.37
N PRO A 557 2.95 6.30 -8.88
CA PRO A 557 3.74 5.90 -10.05
C PRO A 557 3.45 6.70 -11.33
N TYR A 558 2.18 7.04 -11.57
CA TYR A 558 1.73 7.91 -12.67
C TYR A 558 0.34 8.47 -12.37
N ALA A 559 -0.05 9.57 -13.02
CA ALA A 559 -1.25 10.33 -12.66
C ALA A 559 -2.57 9.56 -12.87
N GLN A 560 -2.59 8.60 -13.79
CA GLN A 560 -3.77 7.84 -14.20
C GLN A 560 -4.03 6.59 -13.33
N ILE A 561 -3.07 6.13 -12.53
CA ILE A 561 -3.18 4.85 -11.81
C ILE A 561 -4.44 4.79 -10.92
N PHE A 562 -5.23 3.72 -11.08
CA PHE A 562 -6.46 3.47 -10.33
C PHE A 562 -6.49 2.02 -9.81
N GLY A 563 -5.36 1.60 -9.24
CA GLY A 563 -5.15 0.25 -8.72
C GLY A 563 -5.03 0.16 -7.21
N GLY A 564 -4.68 -1.03 -6.71
CA GLY A 564 -4.44 -1.27 -5.29
C GLY A 564 -5.70 -1.24 -4.44
N ALA A 565 -6.01 -0.07 -3.89
CA ALA A 565 -7.19 0.21 -3.08
C ALA A 565 -7.96 1.37 -3.69
N THR A 566 -9.22 1.14 -4.09
CA THR A 566 -10.08 2.15 -4.72
C THR A 566 -11.51 2.09 -4.17
N ALA A 567 -12.24 3.20 -4.23
CA ALA A 567 -13.61 3.30 -3.72
C ALA A 567 -14.54 3.95 -4.75
N MET A 568 -15.66 3.29 -5.05
CA MET A 568 -16.70 3.76 -5.97
C MET A 568 -18.09 3.53 -5.36
N THR A 569 -18.95 4.55 -5.43
CA THR A 569 -20.38 4.38 -5.12
C THR A 569 -21.00 3.38 -6.09
N ARG A 570 -22.07 2.71 -5.66
CA ARG A 570 -22.86 1.80 -6.51
C ARG A 570 -23.14 2.39 -7.91
N LYS A 571 -23.64 3.63 -7.94
CA LYS A 571 -23.97 4.37 -9.17
C LYS A 571 -22.77 4.75 -10.03
N GLN A 572 -21.58 4.98 -9.45
CA GLN A 572 -20.35 5.19 -10.22
C GLN A 572 -19.94 3.89 -10.92
N PHE A 573 -19.98 2.77 -10.19
CA PHE A 573 -19.57 1.46 -10.70
C PHE A 573 -20.50 0.94 -11.80
N GLU A 574 -21.82 1.01 -11.59
CA GLU A 574 -22.84 0.69 -12.60
C GLU A 574 -22.67 1.56 -13.86
N ARG A 575 -22.40 2.87 -13.70
CA ARG A 575 -22.20 3.82 -14.82
C ARG A 575 -20.93 3.58 -15.65
N VAL A 576 -19.90 2.94 -15.08
CA VAL A 576 -18.70 2.53 -15.84
C VAL A 576 -18.78 1.09 -16.35
N ASN A 577 -19.91 0.40 -16.14
CA ASN A 577 -20.09 -1.02 -16.43
C ASN A 577 -19.10 -1.93 -15.66
N GLY A 578 -18.66 -1.50 -14.47
CA GLY A 578 -17.61 -2.18 -13.70
C GLY A 578 -16.25 -2.26 -14.40
N TYR A 579 -15.40 -3.17 -13.93
CA TYR A 579 -14.11 -3.51 -14.54
C TYR A 579 -14.29 -4.33 -15.82
N SER A 580 -13.22 -4.52 -16.58
CA SER A 580 -13.17 -5.50 -17.68
C SER A 580 -13.14 -6.94 -17.16
N ASN A 581 -13.77 -7.86 -17.88
CA ASN A 581 -13.70 -9.30 -17.64
C ASN A 581 -12.54 -9.97 -18.40
N ASP A 582 -11.86 -9.25 -19.31
CA ASP A 582 -10.93 -9.82 -20.30
C ASP A 582 -9.47 -9.95 -19.80
N TYR A 583 -9.13 -9.37 -18.65
CA TYR A 583 -7.74 -9.29 -18.14
C TYR A 583 -7.37 -10.54 -17.33
N TRP A 584 -7.12 -11.64 -18.06
CA TRP A 584 -6.51 -12.86 -17.52
C TRP A 584 -5.00 -12.67 -17.35
N GLY A 585 -4.48 -12.85 -16.14
CA GLY A 585 -3.06 -12.62 -15.83
C GLY A 585 -2.74 -11.17 -15.43
N TRP A 586 -1.47 -10.87 -15.22
CA TRP A 586 -1.04 -9.62 -14.59
C TRP A 586 -1.00 -8.41 -15.54
N GLY A 587 -1.79 -7.39 -15.18
CA GLY A 587 -1.55 -5.98 -15.47
C GLY A 587 -2.37 -5.39 -16.62
N GLY A 588 -2.76 -4.12 -16.44
CA GLY A 588 -3.47 -3.28 -17.41
C GLY A 588 -4.97 -3.10 -17.10
N GLU A 589 -5.51 -3.86 -16.16
CA GLU A 589 -6.92 -3.78 -15.75
C GLU A 589 -7.23 -2.51 -14.93
N ASP A 590 -6.26 -2.08 -14.11
CA ASP A 590 -6.31 -0.83 -13.34
C ASP A 590 -6.21 0.43 -14.22
N ASP A 591 -5.62 0.29 -15.40
CA ASP A 591 -5.57 1.35 -16.43
C ASP A 591 -6.85 1.34 -17.27
N ASP A 592 -7.42 0.16 -17.56
CA ASP A 592 -8.69 0.01 -18.27
C ASP A 592 -9.83 0.69 -17.50
N ILE A 593 -10.00 0.38 -16.21
CA ILE A 593 -10.99 1.06 -15.35
C ILE A 593 -10.75 2.57 -15.29
N SER A 594 -9.49 3.03 -15.22
CA SER A 594 -9.16 4.46 -15.22
C SER A 594 -9.65 5.15 -16.50
N TYR A 595 -9.48 4.51 -17.66
CA TYR A 595 -10.06 4.97 -18.92
C TYR A 595 -11.60 4.93 -18.92
N ARG A 596 -12.25 3.91 -18.34
CA ARG A 596 -13.72 3.87 -18.21
C ARG A 596 -14.25 5.04 -17.38
N LEU A 597 -13.62 5.34 -16.24
CA LEU A 597 -13.97 6.49 -15.40
C LEU A 597 -13.88 7.79 -16.19
N ALA A 598 -12.79 7.99 -16.95
CA ALA A 598 -12.62 9.15 -17.82
C ALA A 598 -13.68 9.21 -18.94
N TYR A 599 -13.99 8.10 -19.62
CA TYR A 599 -15.03 8.05 -20.67
C TYR A 599 -16.45 8.25 -20.13
N ALA A 600 -16.70 7.90 -18.86
CA ALA A 600 -17.93 8.20 -18.15
C ALA A 600 -18.00 9.65 -17.63
N GLY A 601 -16.94 10.45 -17.78
CA GLY A 601 -16.87 11.85 -17.35
C GLY A 601 -16.49 12.06 -15.89
N PHE A 602 -15.95 11.05 -15.22
CA PHE A 602 -15.44 11.16 -13.85
C PHE A 602 -13.98 11.66 -13.80
N LYS A 603 -13.61 12.23 -12.66
CA LYS A 603 -12.21 12.49 -12.27
C LYS A 603 -11.83 11.52 -11.15
N ILE A 604 -10.53 11.30 -10.94
CA ILE A 604 -10.03 10.48 -9.82
C ILE A 604 -9.86 11.38 -8.59
N SER A 605 -10.59 11.09 -7.52
CA SER A 605 -10.39 11.67 -6.19
C SER A 605 -9.22 10.98 -5.49
N ARG A 606 -8.40 11.74 -4.75
CA ARG A 606 -7.28 11.25 -3.95
C ARG A 606 -7.17 12.07 -2.66
N TYR A 607 -6.90 11.41 -1.53
CA TYR A 607 -6.42 12.13 -0.34
C TYR A 607 -4.96 12.57 -0.55
N PRO A 608 -4.45 13.55 0.21
CA PRO A 608 -3.04 13.91 0.20
C PRO A 608 -2.15 12.69 0.48
N ALA A 609 -1.00 12.58 -0.21
CA ALA A 609 -0.09 11.44 -0.11
C ALA A 609 0.46 11.18 1.31
N LYS A 610 0.32 12.13 2.25
CA LYS A 610 0.64 11.95 3.68
C LYS A 610 -0.41 11.14 4.46
N ILE A 611 -1.65 11.08 3.96
CA ILE A 611 -2.79 10.34 4.55
C ILE A 611 -3.04 9.06 3.74
N ALA A 612 -2.96 9.13 2.42
CA ALA A 612 -3.14 8.01 1.50
C ALA A 612 -1.93 7.06 1.42
N ARG A 613 -1.28 6.79 2.57
CA ARG A 613 -0.11 5.92 2.70
C ARG A 613 -0.52 4.47 2.91
N TYR A 614 0.15 3.55 2.22
CA TYR A 614 -0.05 2.11 2.35
C TYR A 614 1.28 1.37 2.42
N LYS A 615 1.29 0.28 3.18
CA LYS A 615 2.36 -0.72 3.22
C LYS A 615 1.92 -1.98 2.48
N MET A 616 2.81 -2.55 1.66
CA MET A 616 2.59 -3.81 0.98
C MET A 616 3.16 -4.99 1.79
N VAL A 617 2.31 -5.99 2.05
CA VAL A 617 2.72 -7.31 2.57
C VAL A 617 3.53 -8.01 1.49
N LYS A 618 4.81 -8.22 1.78
CA LYS A 618 5.77 -8.72 0.78
C LYS A 618 5.55 -10.20 0.51
N HIS A 619 5.26 -10.51 -0.75
CA HIS A 619 5.21 -11.86 -1.30
C HIS A 619 6.26 -12.02 -2.40
N GLU A 620 6.66 -13.26 -2.69
CA GLU A 620 7.42 -13.56 -3.91
C GLU A 620 6.51 -13.45 -5.15
N HIS A 621 7.06 -13.36 -6.36
CA HIS A 621 6.22 -13.27 -7.56
C HIS A 621 5.46 -14.59 -7.74
N ASP A 622 4.12 -14.53 -7.83
CA ASP A 622 3.31 -15.71 -8.12
C ASP A 622 3.68 -16.22 -9.53
N GLY A 623 4.25 -17.43 -9.60
CA GLY A 623 4.58 -18.07 -10.88
C GLY A 623 3.35 -18.53 -11.65
N MET A 624 2.20 -18.64 -10.99
CA MET A 624 0.88 -18.96 -11.56
C MET A 624 0.06 -17.71 -11.91
N ASN A 625 0.70 -16.53 -11.96
CA ASN A 625 0.11 -15.30 -12.48
C ASN A 625 1.04 -14.66 -13.55
N PRO A 626 1.04 -15.19 -14.78
CA PRO A 626 1.88 -14.67 -15.86
C PRO A 626 1.49 -13.24 -16.26
N SER A 627 2.43 -12.50 -16.84
CA SER A 627 2.16 -11.20 -17.48
C SER A 627 1.11 -11.38 -18.59
N ASN A 628 0.05 -10.57 -18.60
CA ASN A 628 -0.90 -10.55 -19.70
C ASN A 628 -0.26 -9.90 -20.94
N ASP A 629 0.17 -10.70 -21.92
CA ASP A 629 0.79 -10.21 -23.16
C ASP A 629 -0.18 -9.44 -24.07
N CYS A 630 -1.47 -9.65 -23.88
CA CYS A 630 -2.55 -9.02 -24.64
C CYS A 630 -2.95 -7.65 -24.09
N ARG A 631 -2.51 -7.27 -22.87
CA ARG A 631 -2.99 -6.08 -22.14
C ARG A 631 -2.94 -4.78 -22.93
N TRP A 632 -1.97 -4.63 -23.84
CA TRP A 632 -1.88 -3.47 -24.72
C TRP A 632 -2.91 -3.49 -25.86
N GLU A 633 -3.21 -4.66 -26.42
CA GLU A 633 -4.30 -4.85 -27.40
C GLU A 633 -5.69 -4.78 -26.75
N LEU A 634 -5.78 -5.01 -25.43
CA LEU A 634 -6.94 -4.69 -24.62
C LEU A 634 -7.03 -3.16 -24.40
N LEU A 635 -6.02 -2.51 -23.84
CA LEU A 635 -6.03 -1.07 -23.48
C LEU A 635 -6.30 -0.12 -24.66
N ASP A 636 -5.76 -0.39 -25.86
CA ASP A 636 -6.09 0.37 -27.08
C ASP A 636 -7.60 0.37 -27.39
N LYS A 637 -8.29 -0.72 -27.03
CA LYS A 637 -9.67 -0.99 -27.39
C LYS A 637 -10.67 -0.71 -26.27
N THR A 638 -10.23 -0.31 -25.07
CA THR A 638 -11.11 0.01 -23.92
C THR A 638 -12.27 0.93 -24.34
N LYS A 639 -11.98 2.00 -25.09
CA LYS A 639 -12.97 2.98 -25.57
C LYS A 639 -14.10 2.36 -26.42
N LYS A 640 -13.83 1.23 -27.07
CA LYS A 640 -14.80 0.49 -27.90
C LYS A 640 -15.54 -0.57 -27.10
N ARG A 641 -14.85 -1.35 -26.24
CA ARG A 641 -15.47 -2.50 -25.54
C ARG A 641 -16.24 -2.16 -24.25
N TRP A 642 -15.91 -1.08 -23.54
CA TRP A 642 -16.29 -0.92 -22.11
C TRP A 642 -17.80 -0.93 -21.79
N ARG A 643 -18.68 -0.76 -22.78
CA ARG A 643 -20.14 -0.85 -22.63
C ARG A 643 -20.74 -2.22 -22.96
N GLN A 644 -19.89 -3.19 -23.29
CA GLN A 644 -20.24 -4.54 -23.72
C GLN A 644 -19.51 -5.56 -22.86
N ASP A 645 -18.21 -5.35 -22.66
CA ASP A 645 -17.38 -6.00 -21.65
C ASP A 645 -17.51 -5.31 -20.28
N GLY A 646 -17.92 -6.08 -19.27
CA GLY A 646 -18.01 -5.67 -17.87
C GLY A 646 -19.19 -6.32 -17.16
N LEU A 647 -19.90 -5.57 -16.31
CA LEU A 647 -21.12 -6.06 -15.64
C LEU A 647 -22.18 -6.56 -16.63
N SER A 648 -22.27 -5.94 -17.82
CA SER A 648 -23.19 -6.30 -18.90
C SER A 648 -23.01 -7.70 -19.49
N ASN A 649 -21.82 -8.30 -19.38
CA ASN A 649 -21.53 -9.65 -19.88
C ASN A 649 -20.83 -10.54 -18.83
N LEU A 650 -20.98 -10.21 -17.55
CA LEU A 650 -20.34 -10.93 -16.45
C LEU A 650 -20.89 -12.37 -16.34
N ASN A 651 -20.07 -13.35 -16.70
CA ASN A 651 -20.40 -14.78 -16.64
C ASN A 651 -19.43 -15.54 -15.74
N TYR A 652 -19.96 -16.30 -14.77
CA TYR A 652 -19.25 -17.04 -13.73
C TYR A 652 -20.20 -18.04 -13.06
N THR A 653 -19.66 -19.03 -12.34
CA THR A 653 -20.43 -19.94 -11.47
C THR A 653 -20.06 -19.69 -10.01
N LEU A 654 -21.05 -19.41 -9.16
CA LEU A 654 -20.87 -19.38 -7.71
C LEU A 654 -20.85 -20.83 -7.19
N LEU A 655 -19.69 -21.29 -6.72
CA LEU A 655 -19.50 -22.68 -6.24
C LEU A 655 -19.90 -22.82 -4.77
N SER A 656 -19.61 -21.83 -3.93
CA SER A 656 -20.03 -21.80 -2.53
C SER A 656 -20.11 -20.38 -1.97
N THR A 657 -20.77 -20.24 -0.82
CA THR A 657 -20.77 -19.01 -0.01
C THR A 657 -20.62 -19.39 1.45
N THR A 658 -19.54 -18.92 2.09
CA THR A 658 -19.22 -19.25 3.48
C THR A 658 -19.12 -17.98 4.32
N PHE A 659 -20.05 -17.83 5.27
CA PHE A 659 -20.02 -16.73 6.23
C PHE A 659 -19.09 -17.11 7.40
N HIS A 660 -17.81 -16.76 7.30
CA HIS A 660 -16.88 -16.84 8.44
C HIS A 660 -17.15 -15.68 9.41
N ARG A 661 -16.59 -15.71 10.63
CA ARG A 661 -16.84 -14.61 11.58
C ARG A 661 -16.16 -13.29 11.17
N MET A 662 -14.99 -13.34 10.54
CA MET A 662 -14.22 -12.15 10.14
C MET A 662 -14.47 -11.69 8.68
N TYR A 663 -15.06 -12.54 7.83
CA TYR A 663 -15.34 -12.22 6.42
C TYR A 663 -16.41 -13.14 5.83
N THR A 664 -17.02 -12.72 4.73
CA THR A 664 -17.83 -13.57 3.85
C THR A 664 -16.97 -14.03 2.69
N ASN A 665 -16.97 -15.32 2.38
CA ASN A 665 -16.21 -15.93 1.30
C ASN A 665 -17.15 -16.36 0.18
N PHE A 666 -16.81 -16.03 -1.07
CA PHE A 666 -17.49 -16.50 -2.28
C PHE A 666 -16.47 -17.27 -3.11
N VAL A 667 -16.59 -18.60 -3.22
CA VAL A 667 -15.73 -19.39 -4.11
C VAL A 667 -16.37 -19.44 -5.49
N VAL A 668 -15.65 -19.03 -6.54
CA VAL A 668 -16.22 -18.80 -7.87
C VAL A 668 -15.35 -19.36 -8.99
N ASP A 669 -16.01 -20.05 -9.94
CA ASP A 669 -15.43 -20.42 -11.23
C ASP A 669 -15.68 -19.26 -12.21
N LEU A 670 -14.62 -18.72 -12.81
CA LEU A 670 -14.71 -17.59 -13.72
C LEU A 670 -14.88 -17.99 -15.20
N LEU A 671 -15.11 -19.27 -15.49
CA LEU A 671 -15.37 -19.81 -16.84
C LEU A 671 -14.33 -19.32 -17.86
N GLU A 672 -13.06 -19.57 -17.55
CA GLU A 672 -11.91 -19.08 -18.31
C GLU A 672 -11.94 -19.56 -19.77
N ASP A 673 -12.13 -20.86 -20.00
CA ASP A 673 -12.17 -21.44 -21.34
C ASP A 673 -13.23 -20.79 -22.24
N ASP A 674 -14.42 -20.51 -21.72
CA ASP A 674 -15.50 -19.88 -22.49
C ASP A 674 -15.27 -18.39 -22.71
N SER A 675 -14.63 -17.73 -21.74
CA SER A 675 -14.15 -16.35 -21.88
C SER A 675 -13.10 -16.25 -23.00
N ARG A 676 -12.14 -17.19 -23.04
CA ARG A 676 -11.09 -17.29 -24.07
C ARG A 676 -11.64 -17.64 -25.45
N LYS A 677 -12.59 -18.59 -25.54
CA LYS A 677 -13.31 -18.90 -26.80
C LYS A 677 -14.03 -17.66 -27.35
N THR A 678 -14.65 -16.86 -26.48
CA THR A 678 -15.34 -15.62 -26.87
C THR A 678 -14.36 -14.59 -27.44
N LEU A 679 -13.27 -14.29 -26.72
CA LEU A 679 -12.21 -13.37 -27.17
C LEU A 679 -11.54 -13.78 -28.49
N ALA A 680 -11.38 -15.10 -28.72
CA ALA A 680 -10.90 -15.65 -29.98
C ALA A 680 -11.89 -15.41 -31.14
N ASN A 681 -13.19 -15.61 -30.91
CA ASN A 681 -14.25 -15.45 -31.90
C ASN A 681 -14.52 -13.99 -32.29
N GLU A 682 -14.36 -13.04 -31.36
CA GLU A 682 -14.52 -11.60 -31.60
C GLU A 682 -13.45 -10.99 -32.52
N ARG A 683 -12.51 -11.79 -33.04
CA ARG A 683 -11.45 -11.40 -33.99
C ARG A 683 -10.56 -10.27 -33.48
N ILE A 684 -10.44 -10.09 -32.17
CA ILE A 684 -9.73 -8.95 -31.59
C ILE A 684 -8.25 -8.94 -32.02
N SER A 685 -7.63 -10.10 -32.30
CA SER A 685 -6.30 -10.22 -32.92
C SER A 685 -5.99 -11.64 -33.41
N ARG A 686 -5.11 -11.78 -34.41
CA ARG A 686 -4.49 -13.09 -34.74
C ARG A 686 -3.49 -13.57 -33.69
N LYS A 687 -3.07 -12.72 -32.74
CA LYS A 687 -2.24 -13.10 -31.60
C LYS A 687 -3.04 -13.73 -30.45
N LEU A 688 -4.24 -13.25 -30.17
CA LEU A 688 -5.13 -13.82 -29.15
C LEU A 688 -5.41 -15.31 -29.42
N LEU A 689 -5.58 -15.68 -30.69
CA LEU A 689 -5.68 -17.07 -31.18
C LEU A 689 -4.41 -17.93 -31.00
N LYS A 690 -3.33 -17.40 -30.40
CA LYS A 690 -2.03 -18.08 -30.20
C LYS A 690 -1.53 -18.01 -28.76
N GLY A 691 -2.40 -17.69 -27.80
CA GLY A 691 -2.01 -17.42 -26.42
C GLY A 691 -2.15 -15.95 -26.09
N CYS A 692 -3.40 -15.50 -25.94
CA CYS A 692 -3.76 -15.06 -24.60
C CYS A 692 -3.99 -16.30 -23.75
#